data_AF-A0A316SBA2-F1
#
_entry.id   AF-A0A316SBA2-F1
#
_cell.length_a   1.000
_cell.length_b   1.000
_cell.length_c   1.000
_cell.angle_alpha   90.00
_cell.angle_beta   90.00
_cell.angle_gamma   90.00
#
_symmetry.space_group_name_H-M   'P 1'
#
loop_
_entity.id
_entity.type
_entity.pdbx_description
1 polymer ?
#
loop_
_entity_poly.entity_id
_entity_poly.type
_entity_poly.pdbx_seq_one_letter_code
_entity_poly.pdbx_strand_id
1 'polypeptide(L)'
;MPNISIPEFMPATDDLFVYSQQSGVAQPGATTMAQIQAFMRNNSDVLQCLMQRLWQPQAQYEANRVIWSPNMAPNIIAKVKTAGITSGVEPAWSDEIGEEVNDGTVVYIVCEIIQTLPTFVSGVSETLGKVTVEKSDGSSAAFNVLTPTIAKLNDDGVPSPESNDNSVANTAWVRQVVSQSNGTLPPNPVMARKIEKVDSTVKLWWSDPNDTIIEGNVLSTWEQTVIVKKQGSYPQTPTDGTVVVTVTERNKYADEPYSDTQASPANWYYRAFPKAKNGPYSDNELNRFGFWHYAIYVDTTDPDEETCVHKIGGFDNYFFDRPYMDFDADSFYWGGWKNVQMLPKPCMLKADGSVDYYLDPDDYTKKADGVTASDVTDLEYNGNAMMEWCPVFTKVEKVGTRLYMYFCSEKYDDDYECYSCKKSDGEYGDHFYMPIYEGYVSSGKMRSMSTGTKPTASTTAENEATYATANGTGWNTTVWADEQLLQMLGILFFERLNMQVACGYNPGSSSSALTNNIGTANAKGMFYGHQSTNTINTKYFGMENWWGHRWRRPNGLMCINRRVWVKLTNSTVDGSTVTGYNRTGNGYIDTGVDVPSTSESYIKEISGNEKCVTAPVTVSGASSTTYYCDAAWSATGTTQLLLGGSVSRGALAGLFAFGAYTAPSYSDWAFGASLSYKSF
;
A
#
# COMPACT_ATOMS: atom_id res chain seq x y z
N MET A 1 9.18 -11.38 -18.96
CA MET A 1 8.68 -11.24 -20.35
C MET A 1 8.95 -9.81 -20.79
N PRO A 2 9.45 -9.51 -22.01
CA PRO A 2 9.34 -8.15 -22.52
C PRO A 2 7.86 -7.90 -22.86
N ASN A 3 7.25 -6.95 -22.15
CA ASN A 3 5.87 -6.51 -22.36
C ASN A 3 5.73 -5.83 -23.73
N ILE A 4 4.85 -6.35 -24.58
CA ILE A 4 4.26 -5.59 -25.68
C ILE A 4 2.81 -5.34 -25.29
N SER A 5 2.50 -4.07 -25.04
CA SER A 5 1.13 -3.57 -24.86
C SER A 5 0.41 -3.55 -26.21
N ILE A 6 -0.74 -4.22 -26.28
CA ILE A 6 -1.68 -4.11 -27.40
C ILE A 6 -2.82 -3.21 -26.91
N PRO A 7 -3.03 -2.01 -27.49
CA PRO A 7 -4.19 -1.18 -27.18
C PRO A 7 -5.50 -1.82 -27.69
N GLU A 8 -6.56 -1.69 -26.88
CA GLU A 8 -7.88 -2.28 -27.09
C GLU A 8 -8.67 -1.57 -28.22
N PHE A 9 -9.51 -2.32 -28.94
CA PHE A 9 -10.27 -1.88 -30.13
C PHE A 9 -11.54 -1.09 -29.75
N MET A 10 -11.81 0.03 -30.44
CA MET A 10 -13.12 0.70 -30.41
C MET A 10 -13.65 0.92 -31.84
N PRO A 11 -14.82 0.37 -32.22
CA PRO A 11 -15.44 0.61 -33.52
C PRO A 11 -16.32 1.87 -33.49
N ALA A 12 -16.37 2.62 -34.59
CA ALA A 12 -17.52 3.46 -34.90
C ALA A 12 -17.75 3.54 -36.42
N THR A 13 -19.04 3.51 -36.74
CA THR A 13 -19.71 3.20 -38.01
C THR A 13 -19.64 4.32 -39.04
N ASP A 14 -19.80 3.93 -40.31
CA ASP A 14 -20.07 4.81 -41.45
C ASP A 14 -21.27 5.74 -41.19
N ASP A 15 -21.29 6.87 -41.91
CA ASP A 15 -22.30 7.94 -41.92
C ASP A 15 -22.17 9.04 -40.86
N LEU A 16 -21.31 10.05 -41.10
CA LEU A 16 -21.69 11.47 -41.00
C LEU A 16 -20.59 12.44 -41.50
N PHE A 17 -20.00 12.15 -42.66
CA PHE A 17 -19.26 13.18 -43.40
C PHE A 17 -20.26 14.08 -44.15
N VAL A 18 -20.67 15.19 -43.51
CA VAL A 18 -21.15 16.37 -44.23
C VAL A 18 -20.15 17.50 -43.96
N TYR A 19 -19.26 17.73 -44.92
CA TYR A 19 -18.50 18.97 -45.00
C TYR A 19 -19.46 20.10 -45.40
N SER A 20 -19.65 21.10 -44.55
CA SER A 20 -19.98 22.45 -45.01
C SER A 20 -18.91 23.43 -44.54
N GLN A 21 -18.38 24.17 -45.52
CA GLN A 21 -17.41 25.24 -45.31
C GLN A 21 -18.09 26.41 -44.59
N GLN A 22 -17.66 26.73 -43.37
CA GLN A 22 -17.85 28.08 -42.85
C GLN A 22 -16.67 28.50 -41.98
N SER A 23 -16.07 29.64 -42.36
CA SER A 23 -14.99 30.31 -41.65
C SER A 23 -15.40 30.63 -40.21
N GLY A 24 -14.73 30.02 -39.23
CA GLY A 24 -15.01 30.20 -37.81
C GLY A 24 -14.14 29.28 -36.95
N VAL A 25 -13.67 29.80 -35.82
CA VAL A 25 -12.75 29.18 -34.86
C VAL A 25 -13.10 27.70 -34.58
N ALA A 26 -12.10 26.82 -34.61
CA ALA A 26 -12.27 25.40 -34.31
C ALA A 26 -12.95 25.21 -32.94
N GLN A 27 -14.04 24.46 -32.91
CA GLN A 27 -14.76 24.14 -31.67
C GLN A 27 -13.84 23.36 -30.71
N PRO A 28 -13.95 23.55 -29.39
CA PRO A 28 -13.21 22.75 -28.41
C PRO A 28 -13.46 21.25 -28.67
N GLY A 29 -12.39 20.51 -28.98
CA GLY A 29 -12.46 19.09 -29.35
C GLY A 29 -12.33 18.77 -30.84
N ALA A 30 -12.15 19.76 -31.72
CA ALA A 30 -11.87 19.50 -33.14
C ALA A 30 -10.51 18.81 -33.32
N THR A 31 -10.51 17.65 -33.98
CA THR A 31 -9.29 16.87 -34.27
C THR A 31 -8.31 17.70 -35.10
N THR A 32 -7.17 18.01 -34.50
CA THR A 32 -6.10 18.80 -35.12
C THR A 32 -5.33 17.98 -36.15
N MET A 33 -4.72 18.65 -37.13
CA MET A 33 -3.83 17.98 -38.11
C MET A 33 -2.69 17.21 -37.43
N ALA A 34 -2.22 17.68 -36.28
CA ALA A 34 -1.21 16.99 -35.47
C ALA A 34 -1.75 15.66 -34.89
N GLN A 35 -3.01 15.63 -34.44
CA GLN A 35 -3.67 14.40 -33.98
C GLN A 35 -3.90 13.41 -35.12
N ILE A 36 -4.23 13.89 -36.33
CA ILE A 36 -4.35 13.04 -37.53
C ILE A 36 -2.98 12.45 -37.93
N GLN A 37 -1.90 13.22 -37.85
CA GLN A 37 -0.55 12.75 -38.13
C GLN A 37 -0.02 11.79 -37.04
N ALA A 38 -0.41 11.97 -35.79
CA ALA A 38 -0.13 11.03 -34.71
C ALA A 38 -0.90 9.71 -34.92
N PHE A 39 -2.17 9.79 -35.33
CA PHE A 39 -2.98 8.64 -35.71
C PHE A 39 -2.36 7.83 -36.85
N MET A 40 -1.94 8.50 -37.94
CA MET A 40 -1.28 7.83 -39.08
C MET A 40 0.04 7.15 -38.69
N ARG A 41 0.84 7.77 -37.80
CA ARG A 41 2.07 7.17 -37.27
C ARG A 41 1.78 5.96 -36.40
N ASN A 42 0.86 6.08 -35.45
CA ASN A 42 0.47 4.96 -34.58
C ASN A 42 -0.05 3.77 -35.39
N ASN A 43 -0.84 4.01 -36.44
CA ASN A 43 -1.35 2.93 -37.29
C ASN A 43 -0.22 2.24 -38.08
N SER A 44 0.76 3.01 -38.57
CA SER A 44 1.97 2.46 -39.20
C SER A 44 2.81 1.65 -38.21
N ASP A 45 2.96 2.10 -36.97
CA ASP A 45 3.76 1.42 -35.93
C ASP A 45 3.10 0.11 -35.46
N VAL A 46 1.77 0.08 -35.37
CA VAL A 46 0.99 -1.14 -35.08
C VAL A 46 1.14 -2.16 -36.21
N LEU A 47 1.05 -1.73 -37.47
CA LEU A 47 1.27 -2.60 -38.63
C LEU A 47 2.72 -3.13 -38.68
N GLN A 48 3.71 -2.32 -38.30
CA GLN A 48 5.09 -2.77 -38.15
C GLN A 48 5.25 -3.83 -37.04
N CYS A 49 4.59 -3.65 -35.90
CA CYS A 49 4.63 -4.62 -34.80
C CYS A 49 3.99 -5.97 -35.18
N LEU A 50 2.91 -5.95 -35.96
CA LEU A 50 2.27 -7.17 -36.50
C LEU A 50 3.16 -7.86 -37.55
N MET A 51 3.76 -7.09 -38.47
CA MET A 51 4.70 -7.63 -39.46
C MET A 51 5.95 -8.23 -38.82
N GLN A 52 6.45 -7.67 -37.72
CA GLN A 52 7.61 -8.20 -36.99
C GLN A 52 7.34 -9.57 -36.33
N ARG A 53 6.09 -9.96 -36.13
CA ARG A 53 5.73 -11.27 -35.56
C ARG A 53 5.44 -12.33 -36.61
N LEU A 54 5.23 -11.94 -37.86
CA LEU A 54 5.12 -12.88 -38.97
C LEU A 54 6.49 -13.46 -39.32
N TRP A 55 6.52 -14.71 -39.77
CA TRP A 55 7.72 -15.28 -40.37
C TRP A 55 8.19 -14.41 -41.56
N GLN A 56 9.49 -14.13 -41.63
CA GLN A 56 10.13 -13.30 -42.66
C GLN A 56 11.32 -14.05 -43.25
N PRO A 57 11.52 -14.01 -44.59
CA PRO A 57 12.67 -14.64 -45.23
C PRO A 57 13.97 -13.91 -44.91
N GLN A 58 15.07 -14.65 -44.74
CA GLN A 58 16.43 -14.13 -44.50
C GLN A 58 16.55 -13.16 -43.32
N ALA A 59 15.71 -13.35 -42.29
CA ALA A 59 15.67 -12.52 -41.10
C ALA A 59 16.39 -13.20 -39.93
N GLN A 60 17.04 -12.40 -39.07
CA GLN A 60 17.68 -12.93 -37.87
C GLN A 60 16.69 -13.02 -36.71
N TYR A 61 16.56 -14.22 -36.14
CA TYR A 61 15.67 -14.53 -35.03
C TYR A 61 16.44 -14.95 -33.78
N GLU A 62 16.05 -14.35 -32.66
CA GLU A 62 16.53 -14.64 -31.31
C GLU A 62 15.77 -15.84 -30.72
N ALA A 63 16.40 -16.57 -29.80
CA ALA A 63 15.75 -17.66 -29.07
C ALA A 63 14.54 -17.14 -28.26
N ASN A 64 13.52 -17.97 -28.10
CA ASN A 64 12.24 -17.67 -27.46
C ASN A 64 11.33 -16.67 -28.18
N ARG A 65 11.69 -16.15 -29.36
CA ARG A 65 10.80 -15.31 -30.17
C ARG A 65 9.57 -16.10 -30.64
N VAL A 66 8.39 -15.48 -30.57
CA VAL A 66 7.14 -16.06 -31.09
C VAL A 66 6.95 -15.63 -32.54
N ILE A 67 6.63 -16.60 -33.39
CA ILE A 67 6.46 -16.45 -34.83
C ILE A 67 5.07 -16.94 -35.22
N TRP A 68 4.43 -16.16 -36.08
CA TRP A 68 3.14 -16.44 -36.68
C TRP A 68 3.31 -16.64 -38.18
N SER A 69 2.46 -17.48 -38.76
CA SER A 69 2.39 -17.63 -40.21
C SER A 69 0.93 -17.78 -40.65
N PRO A 70 0.54 -17.17 -41.78
CA PRO A 70 -0.75 -17.45 -42.42
C PRO A 70 -0.89 -18.91 -42.88
N ASN A 71 0.22 -19.63 -43.01
CA ASN A 71 0.28 -21.02 -43.46
C ASN A 71 0.28 -22.03 -42.30
N MET A 72 0.29 -21.59 -41.03
CA MET A 72 0.09 -22.47 -39.87
C MET A 72 -1.39 -22.86 -39.74
N ALA A 73 -1.66 -24.05 -39.21
CA ALA A 73 -3.02 -24.44 -38.84
C ALA A 73 -3.62 -23.52 -37.76
N PRO A 74 -4.97 -23.41 -37.70
CA PRO A 74 -5.64 -22.63 -36.66
C PRO A 74 -5.21 -23.06 -35.25
N ASN A 75 -5.12 -22.09 -34.35
CA ASN A 75 -4.75 -22.30 -32.94
C ASN A 75 -3.30 -22.76 -32.71
N ILE A 76 -2.39 -22.51 -33.65
CA ILE A 76 -0.97 -22.85 -33.52
C ILE A 76 -0.08 -21.61 -33.71
N ILE A 77 0.99 -21.53 -32.92
CA ILE A 77 2.13 -20.62 -33.09
C ILE A 77 3.45 -21.40 -33.10
N ALA A 78 4.51 -20.79 -33.62
CA ALA A 78 5.86 -21.32 -33.49
C ALA A 78 6.69 -20.47 -32.52
N LYS A 79 7.50 -21.12 -31.69
CA LYS A 79 8.48 -20.43 -30.82
C LYS A 79 9.88 -20.84 -31.22
N VAL A 80 10.78 -19.87 -31.39
CA VAL A 80 12.17 -20.15 -31.76
C VAL A 80 12.87 -20.87 -30.59
N LYS A 81 13.25 -22.13 -30.82
CA LYS A 81 14.03 -22.97 -29.91
C LYS A 81 15.53 -22.67 -30.05
N THR A 82 16.02 -22.56 -31.28
CA THR A 82 17.42 -22.25 -31.60
C THR A 82 17.49 -21.01 -32.47
N ALA A 83 18.20 -19.98 -32.00
CA ALA A 83 18.40 -18.72 -32.71
C ALA A 83 19.20 -18.90 -34.00
N GLY A 84 18.94 -18.06 -35.00
CA GLY A 84 19.61 -18.16 -36.29
C GLY A 84 19.03 -17.20 -37.33
N ILE A 85 19.44 -17.38 -38.58
CA ILE A 85 18.91 -16.68 -39.75
C ILE A 85 17.96 -17.63 -40.50
N THR A 86 16.74 -17.17 -40.75
CA THR A 86 15.72 -17.91 -41.51
C THR A 86 16.14 -18.11 -42.96
N SER A 87 15.60 -19.14 -43.62
CA SER A 87 15.92 -19.35 -45.03
C SER A 87 15.18 -18.35 -45.94
N GLY A 88 15.42 -18.43 -47.24
CA GLY A 88 14.67 -17.63 -48.22
C GLY A 88 13.26 -18.15 -48.51
N VAL A 89 12.87 -19.31 -47.96
CA VAL A 89 11.58 -19.97 -48.20
C VAL A 89 10.96 -20.32 -46.85
N GLU A 90 9.66 -20.07 -46.71
CA GLU A 90 8.95 -20.37 -45.47
C GLU A 90 8.95 -21.88 -45.19
N PRO A 91 9.18 -22.31 -43.93
CA PRO A 91 9.12 -23.72 -43.60
C PRO A 91 7.71 -24.28 -43.70
N ALA A 92 7.60 -25.58 -43.97
CA ALA A 92 6.35 -26.31 -43.79
C ALA A 92 6.09 -26.47 -42.28
N TRP A 93 5.04 -25.82 -41.79
CA TRP A 93 4.66 -25.88 -40.37
C TRP A 93 4.03 -27.23 -40.04
N SER A 94 4.36 -27.79 -38.86
CA SER A 94 3.71 -28.99 -38.33
C SER A 94 2.41 -28.61 -37.62
N ASP A 95 1.42 -29.50 -37.71
CA ASP A 95 0.15 -29.39 -36.99
C ASP A 95 0.20 -30.04 -35.60
N GLU A 96 1.31 -30.72 -35.25
CA GLU A 96 1.51 -31.39 -33.97
C GLU A 96 2.21 -30.50 -32.94
N ILE A 97 1.63 -30.36 -31.74
CA ILE A 97 2.20 -29.55 -30.66
C ILE A 97 3.45 -30.21 -30.07
N GLY A 98 4.53 -29.45 -29.95
CA GLY A 98 5.83 -29.89 -29.44
C GLY A 98 6.80 -30.37 -30.52
N GLU A 99 6.35 -30.49 -31.77
CA GLU A 99 7.21 -30.87 -32.90
C GLU A 99 8.20 -29.75 -33.28
N GLU A 100 9.35 -30.15 -33.79
CA GLU A 100 10.41 -29.23 -34.19
C GLU A 100 10.40 -28.97 -35.70
N VAL A 101 10.17 -27.71 -36.06
CA VAL A 101 10.23 -27.25 -37.45
C VAL A 101 11.57 -26.54 -37.66
N ASN A 102 12.27 -26.86 -38.75
CA ASN A 102 13.59 -26.29 -39.04
C ASN A 102 13.53 -25.46 -40.31
N ASP A 103 14.12 -24.26 -40.28
CA ASP A 103 14.17 -23.35 -41.42
C ASP A 103 15.54 -22.66 -41.49
N GLY A 104 16.43 -23.21 -42.31
CA GLY A 104 17.81 -22.77 -42.38
C GLY A 104 18.57 -23.10 -41.09
N THR A 105 18.97 -22.06 -40.34
CA THR A 105 19.69 -22.22 -39.06
C THR A 105 18.78 -22.04 -37.84
N VAL A 106 17.51 -21.69 -38.04
CA VAL A 106 16.52 -21.50 -36.97
C VAL A 106 15.76 -22.80 -36.76
N VAL A 107 15.60 -23.18 -35.48
CA VAL A 107 14.73 -24.29 -35.08
C VAL A 107 13.56 -23.72 -34.29
N TYR A 108 12.34 -24.12 -34.62
CA TYR A 108 11.12 -23.74 -33.94
C TYR A 108 10.51 -24.95 -33.23
N ILE A 109 9.77 -24.69 -32.15
CA ILE A 109 8.85 -25.65 -31.55
C ILE A 109 7.42 -25.16 -31.79
N VAL A 110 6.55 -26.07 -32.22
CA VAL A 110 5.13 -25.80 -32.45
C VAL A 110 4.38 -25.77 -31.12
N CYS A 111 3.59 -24.74 -30.89
CA CYS A 111 2.88 -24.49 -29.63
C CYS A 111 1.41 -24.16 -29.90
N GLU A 112 0.53 -24.50 -28.97
CA GLU A 112 -0.90 -24.21 -29.07
C GLU A 112 -1.21 -22.77 -28.60
N ILE A 113 -2.11 -22.10 -29.30
CA ILE A 113 -2.78 -20.86 -28.88
C ILE A 113 -3.88 -21.29 -27.93
N ILE A 114 -3.58 -21.26 -26.63
CA ILE A 114 -4.43 -21.74 -25.54
C ILE A 114 -5.94 -21.58 -25.82
N GLN A 115 -6.62 -22.69 -26.15
CA GLN A 115 -8.00 -23.03 -25.77
C GLN A 115 -8.20 -24.55 -25.85
N THR A 116 -7.85 -25.28 -24.79
CA THR A 116 -8.33 -26.66 -24.58
C THR A 116 -9.05 -26.77 -23.23
N LEU A 117 -10.19 -27.48 -23.23
CA LEU A 117 -10.99 -27.79 -22.05
C LEU A 117 -10.12 -28.50 -20.99
N PRO A 118 -10.32 -28.24 -19.68
CA PRO A 118 -9.44 -28.76 -18.64
C PRO A 118 -9.52 -30.29 -18.56
N THR A 119 -8.36 -30.96 -18.62
CA THR A 119 -8.19 -32.33 -18.14
C THR A 119 -7.94 -32.30 -16.63
N PHE A 120 -8.62 -33.17 -15.90
CA PHE A 120 -8.57 -33.19 -14.43
C PHE A 120 -7.66 -34.31 -13.93
N VAL A 121 -7.09 -34.14 -12.75
CA VAL A 121 -6.27 -35.16 -12.08
C VAL A 121 -7.18 -36.30 -11.62
N SER A 122 -6.87 -37.53 -12.06
CA SER A 122 -7.61 -38.74 -11.70
C SER A 122 -6.94 -39.53 -10.57
N GLY A 123 -5.63 -39.34 -10.36
CA GLY A 123 -4.89 -40.00 -9.28
C GLY A 123 -3.49 -39.42 -9.10
N VAL A 124 -2.93 -39.60 -7.90
CA VAL A 124 -1.52 -39.28 -7.58
C VAL A 124 -0.93 -40.45 -6.81
N SER A 125 0.23 -40.97 -7.24
CA SER A 125 0.94 -42.06 -6.58
C SER A 125 2.43 -41.72 -6.40
N GLU A 126 3.05 -42.23 -5.33
CA GLU A 126 4.48 -42.09 -5.09
C GLU A 126 5.17 -43.45 -5.09
N THR A 127 6.29 -43.56 -5.80
CA THR A 127 7.16 -44.74 -5.75
C THR A 127 8.61 -44.30 -5.85
N LEU A 128 9.43 -44.65 -4.85
CA LEU A 128 10.88 -44.43 -4.84
C LEU A 128 11.33 -42.97 -5.07
N GLY A 129 10.67 -41.99 -4.43
CA GLY A 129 11.05 -40.57 -4.52
C GLY A 129 10.63 -39.90 -5.83
N LYS A 130 9.70 -40.52 -6.56
CA LYS A 130 9.08 -39.97 -7.77
C LYS A 130 7.57 -39.91 -7.57
N VAL A 131 6.99 -38.73 -7.73
CA VAL A 131 5.54 -38.53 -7.68
C VAL A 131 5.00 -38.59 -9.10
N THR A 132 4.02 -39.45 -9.34
CA THR A 132 3.35 -39.63 -10.63
C THR A 132 1.92 -39.12 -10.50
N VAL A 133 1.58 -38.14 -11.33
CA VAL A 133 0.23 -37.57 -11.47
C VAL A 133 -0.42 -38.23 -12.68
N GLU A 134 -1.54 -38.90 -12.47
CA GLU A 134 -2.38 -39.50 -13.51
C GLU A 134 -3.54 -38.55 -13.85
N LYS A 135 -3.77 -38.36 -15.13
CA LYS A 135 -4.84 -37.49 -15.65
C LYS A 135 -6.03 -38.33 -16.13
N SER A 136 -7.20 -37.69 -16.23
CA SER A 136 -8.45 -38.32 -16.70
C SER A 136 -8.40 -38.86 -18.14
N ASP A 137 -7.41 -38.42 -18.94
CA ASP A 137 -7.16 -38.89 -20.30
C ASP A 137 -6.21 -40.11 -20.36
N GLY A 138 -5.76 -40.61 -19.21
CA GLY A 138 -4.84 -41.74 -19.09
C GLY A 138 -3.36 -41.38 -19.26
N SER A 139 -3.03 -40.11 -19.50
CA SER A 139 -1.65 -39.62 -19.48
C SER A 139 -1.14 -39.46 -18.06
N SER A 140 0.18 -39.59 -17.87
CA SER A 140 0.82 -39.37 -16.57
C SER A 140 2.04 -38.45 -16.67
N ALA A 141 2.24 -37.64 -15.63
CA ALA A 141 3.42 -36.80 -15.46
C ALA A 141 4.15 -37.22 -14.19
N ALA A 142 5.43 -37.57 -14.30
CA ALA A 142 6.21 -38.09 -13.19
C ALA A 142 7.39 -37.16 -12.87
N PHE A 143 7.46 -36.67 -11.64
CA PHE A 143 8.44 -35.69 -11.19
C PHE A 143 9.35 -36.31 -10.14
N ASN A 144 10.66 -36.09 -10.29
CA ASN A 144 11.64 -36.50 -9.29
C ASN A 144 11.56 -35.53 -8.11
N VAL A 145 11.27 -36.03 -6.92
CA VAL A 145 11.38 -35.27 -5.68
C VAL A 145 12.84 -35.38 -5.24
N LEU A 146 13.55 -34.25 -5.12
CA LEU A 146 14.91 -34.24 -4.58
C LEU A 146 14.90 -34.92 -3.21
N THR A 147 15.62 -36.03 -3.11
CA THR A 147 15.75 -36.79 -1.87
C THR A 147 16.67 -36.08 -0.88
N PRO A 148 16.42 -36.24 0.43
CA PRO A 148 17.05 -35.45 1.47
C PRO A 148 18.52 -35.85 1.61
N THR A 149 19.43 -34.92 1.30
CA THR A 149 20.73 -34.89 1.96
C THR A 149 20.87 -33.56 2.66
N ILE A 150 20.20 -33.42 3.82
CA ILE A 150 20.26 -32.31 4.79
C ILE A 150 19.03 -31.37 4.74
N ALA A 151 17.91 -31.87 5.25
CA ALA A 151 17.01 -31.07 6.10
C ALA A 151 16.49 -32.02 7.19
N LYS A 152 17.08 -31.96 8.38
CA LYS A 152 16.58 -32.74 9.53
C LYS A 152 15.35 -32.00 10.08
N LEU A 153 14.18 -32.62 9.90
CA LEU A 153 12.97 -32.28 10.65
C LEU A 153 13.08 -32.94 12.05
N ASN A 154 12.52 -32.31 13.08
CA ASN A 154 12.30 -32.99 14.36
C ASN A 154 11.05 -33.89 14.29
N ASP A 155 10.82 -34.71 15.32
CA ASP A 155 9.69 -35.67 15.38
C ASP A 155 8.30 -35.00 15.34
N ASP A 156 8.26 -33.67 15.52
CA ASP A 156 7.06 -32.84 15.42
C ASP A 156 6.91 -32.16 14.04
N GLY A 157 7.80 -32.44 13.08
CA GLY A 157 7.69 -31.95 11.70
C GLY A 157 8.14 -30.50 11.46
N VAL A 158 8.89 -29.91 12.39
CA VAL A 158 9.38 -28.53 12.30
C VAL A 158 10.79 -28.49 11.68
N PRO A 159 11.05 -27.66 10.65
CA PRO A 159 12.39 -27.39 10.13
C PRO A 159 13.26 -26.67 11.16
N SER A 160 14.53 -27.06 11.27
CA SER A 160 15.47 -26.33 12.15
C SER A 160 15.69 -24.88 11.66
N PRO A 161 15.98 -23.93 12.57
CA PRO A 161 15.85 -22.49 12.35
C PRO A 161 16.84 -21.84 11.34
N GLU A 162 17.61 -22.61 10.58
CA GLU A 162 18.66 -22.08 9.69
C GLU A 162 18.34 -22.18 8.17
N SER A 163 17.15 -22.57 7.74
CA SER A 163 16.81 -22.61 6.31
C SER A 163 16.06 -21.36 5.85
N ASN A 164 16.74 -20.55 5.07
CA ASN A 164 16.30 -19.31 4.41
C ASN A 164 15.44 -19.51 3.14
N ASP A 165 14.76 -20.65 3.00
CA ASP A 165 13.95 -20.98 1.81
C ASP A 165 12.45 -21.02 2.08
N ASN A 166 11.77 -19.88 1.86
CA ASN A 166 10.30 -19.76 1.85
C ASN A 166 9.63 -20.69 0.81
N SER A 167 10.38 -21.18 -0.19
CA SER A 167 9.88 -22.12 -1.20
C SER A 167 9.60 -23.51 -0.60
N VAL A 168 10.43 -23.97 0.34
CA VAL A 168 10.35 -25.32 0.92
C VAL A 168 9.20 -25.43 1.92
N ALA A 169 8.96 -24.38 2.72
CA ALA A 169 7.85 -24.31 3.67
C ALA A 169 6.48 -24.23 2.95
N ASN A 170 6.37 -23.40 1.91
CA ASN A 170 5.15 -23.30 1.10
C ASN A 170 4.85 -24.62 0.38
N THR A 171 5.88 -25.30 -0.15
CA THR A 171 5.69 -26.58 -0.84
C THR A 171 5.34 -27.72 0.12
N ALA A 172 5.85 -27.72 1.36
CA ALA A 172 5.51 -28.71 2.38
C ALA A 172 4.09 -28.50 2.97
N TRP A 173 3.67 -27.25 3.18
CA TRP A 173 2.31 -26.92 3.62
C TRP A 173 1.27 -27.29 2.55
N VAL A 174 1.52 -26.94 1.28
CA VAL A 174 0.65 -27.36 0.16
C VAL A 174 0.58 -28.88 0.05
N ARG A 175 1.69 -29.62 0.22
CA ARG A 175 1.71 -31.10 0.27
C ARG A 175 0.79 -31.67 1.36
N GLN A 176 0.82 -31.11 2.56
CA GLN A 176 0.00 -31.58 3.68
C GLN A 176 -1.48 -31.28 3.45
N VAL A 177 -1.83 -30.07 2.98
CA VAL A 177 -3.23 -29.68 2.75
C VAL A 177 -3.84 -30.44 1.55
N VAL A 178 -3.11 -30.60 0.45
CA VAL A 178 -3.59 -31.36 -0.74
C VAL A 178 -3.79 -32.84 -0.42
N SER A 179 -2.90 -33.45 0.39
CA SER A 179 -3.02 -34.86 0.79
C SER A 179 -4.17 -35.13 1.77
N GLN A 180 -4.58 -34.13 2.56
CA GLN A 180 -5.67 -34.25 3.54
C GLN A 180 -7.06 -33.86 2.99
N SER A 181 -7.13 -33.14 1.87
CA SER A 181 -8.37 -32.46 1.42
C SER A 181 -9.19 -33.16 0.33
N ASN A 182 -8.83 -34.37 -0.11
CA ASN A 182 -9.64 -35.15 -1.06
C ASN A 182 -10.05 -34.36 -2.35
N GLY A 183 -9.20 -33.45 -2.84
CA GLY A 183 -9.26 -32.99 -4.24
C GLY A 183 -9.56 -31.52 -4.54
N THR A 184 -9.68 -30.59 -3.59
CA THR A 184 -9.71 -29.13 -3.90
C THR A 184 -9.30 -28.28 -2.70
N LEU A 185 -8.38 -27.33 -2.88
CA LEU A 185 -8.00 -26.37 -1.82
C LEU A 185 -9.12 -25.34 -1.61
N PRO A 186 -9.37 -24.88 -0.36
CA PRO A 186 -10.24 -23.75 -0.13
C PRO A 186 -9.67 -22.49 -0.82
N PRO A 187 -10.51 -21.53 -1.23
CA PRO A 187 -10.02 -20.27 -1.76
C PRO A 187 -9.23 -19.48 -0.72
N ASN A 188 -8.40 -18.56 -1.19
CA ASN A 188 -7.80 -17.53 -0.34
C ASN A 188 -8.88 -16.73 0.41
N PRO A 189 -8.52 -16.05 1.52
CA PRO A 189 -9.44 -15.15 2.20
C PRO A 189 -9.96 -14.04 1.26
N VAL A 190 -11.15 -13.53 1.54
CA VAL A 190 -11.63 -12.31 0.87
C VAL A 190 -10.74 -11.12 1.26
N MET A 191 -10.58 -10.15 0.38
CA MET A 191 -9.68 -9.00 0.50
C MET A 191 -10.44 -7.69 0.79
N ALA A 192 -9.73 -6.62 1.14
CA ALA A 192 -10.24 -5.26 1.30
C ALA A 192 -11.56 -5.16 2.09
N ARG A 193 -11.67 -5.93 3.17
CA ARG A 193 -12.89 -6.01 3.97
C ARG A 193 -13.08 -4.74 4.78
N LYS A 194 -14.31 -4.23 4.78
CA LYS A 194 -14.72 -3.08 5.59
C LYS A 194 -16.09 -3.32 6.18
N ILE A 195 -16.27 -2.92 7.44
CA ILE A 195 -17.57 -2.92 8.12
C ILE A 195 -17.84 -1.53 8.70
N GLU A 196 -19.04 -1.01 8.44
CA GLU A 196 -19.54 0.20 9.08
C GLU A 196 -20.91 -0.07 9.69
N LYS A 197 -21.11 0.34 10.95
CA LYS A 197 -22.36 0.17 11.68
C LYS A 197 -22.95 1.56 11.92
N VAL A 198 -24.08 1.86 11.29
CA VAL A 198 -24.77 3.15 11.39
C VAL A 198 -26.23 2.89 11.71
N ASP A 199 -26.70 3.45 12.84
CA ASP A 199 -28.05 3.24 13.36
C ASP A 199 -28.43 1.77 13.50
N SER A 200 -29.32 1.26 12.64
CA SER A 200 -29.76 -0.13 12.55
C SER A 200 -29.20 -0.87 11.33
N THR A 201 -28.30 -0.24 10.57
CA THR A 201 -27.76 -0.79 9.32
C THR A 201 -26.28 -1.10 9.48
N VAL A 202 -25.89 -2.30 9.03
CA VAL A 202 -24.50 -2.69 8.87
C VAL A 202 -24.17 -2.72 7.39
N LYS A 203 -23.16 -1.95 6.99
CA LYS A 203 -22.62 -1.93 5.64
C LYS A 203 -21.35 -2.78 5.57
N LEU A 204 -21.26 -3.62 4.55
CA LEU A 204 -20.17 -4.58 4.36
C LEU A 204 -19.60 -4.45 2.95
N TRP A 205 -18.28 -4.26 2.86
CA TRP A 205 -17.52 -4.29 1.61
C TRP A 205 -16.48 -5.40 1.66
N TRP A 206 -16.23 -6.05 0.52
CA TRP A 206 -15.14 -7.01 0.36
C TRP A 206 -14.85 -7.25 -1.12
N SER A 207 -13.63 -7.68 -1.41
CA SER A 207 -13.27 -8.25 -2.72
C SER A 207 -13.13 -9.76 -2.58
N ASP A 208 -13.73 -10.51 -3.50
CA ASP A 208 -13.63 -11.96 -3.53
C ASP A 208 -12.20 -12.39 -3.92
N PRO A 209 -11.72 -13.54 -3.41
CA PRO A 209 -10.37 -14.00 -3.73
C PRO A 209 -10.22 -14.28 -5.24
N ASN A 210 -9.04 -14.02 -5.76
CA ASN A 210 -8.63 -14.54 -7.06
C ASN A 210 -8.50 -16.07 -7.01
N ASP A 211 -8.55 -16.69 -8.18
CA ASP A 211 -8.26 -18.12 -8.28
C ASP A 211 -6.83 -18.38 -7.79
N THR A 212 -6.65 -19.48 -7.06
CA THR A 212 -5.33 -19.86 -6.54
C THR A 212 -4.57 -20.54 -7.67
N ILE A 213 -3.50 -19.89 -8.14
CA ILE A 213 -2.67 -20.40 -9.23
C ILE A 213 -1.24 -20.58 -8.71
N ILE A 214 -0.67 -21.76 -8.90
CA ILE A 214 0.75 -22.04 -8.60
C ILE A 214 1.40 -22.59 -9.85
N GLU A 215 2.47 -21.93 -10.31
CA GLU A 215 3.24 -22.32 -11.51
C GLU A 215 2.37 -22.51 -12.76
N GLY A 216 1.35 -21.66 -12.94
CA GLY A 216 0.41 -21.72 -14.07
C GLY A 216 -0.72 -22.75 -13.91
N ASN A 217 -0.73 -23.55 -12.84
CA ASN A 217 -1.80 -24.50 -12.56
C ASN A 217 -2.83 -23.91 -11.59
N VAL A 218 -4.10 -23.98 -11.96
CA VAL A 218 -5.21 -23.56 -11.08
C VAL A 218 -5.44 -24.64 -10.02
N LEU A 219 -5.22 -24.28 -8.76
CA LEU A 219 -5.41 -25.16 -7.59
C LEU A 219 -6.76 -24.95 -6.89
N SER A 220 -7.35 -23.76 -7.01
CA SER A 220 -8.68 -23.46 -6.47
C SER A 220 -9.34 -22.38 -7.32
N THR A 221 -10.57 -22.63 -7.78
CA THR A 221 -11.39 -21.66 -8.48
C THR A 221 -12.50 -21.19 -7.55
N TRP A 222 -12.65 -19.88 -7.39
CA TRP A 222 -13.74 -19.31 -6.60
C TRP A 222 -15.09 -19.57 -7.29
N GLU A 223 -16.07 -20.03 -6.52
CA GLU A 223 -17.46 -20.26 -6.97
C GLU A 223 -18.44 -19.24 -6.41
N GLN A 224 -18.33 -18.96 -5.12
CA GLN A 224 -19.23 -18.06 -4.41
C GLN A 224 -18.63 -17.62 -3.07
N THR A 225 -19.15 -16.54 -2.50
CA THR A 225 -18.88 -16.12 -1.13
C THR A 225 -20.17 -16.08 -0.33
N VAL A 226 -20.17 -16.71 0.84
CA VAL A 226 -21.30 -16.70 1.78
C VAL A 226 -20.93 -15.80 2.96
N ILE A 227 -21.76 -14.81 3.26
CA ILE A 227 -21.61 -13.98 4.45
C ILE A 227 -22.55 -14.49 5.53
N VAL A 228 -22.01 -14.75 6.72
CA VAL A 228 -22.78 -15.22 7.87
C VAL A 228 -22.62 -14.24 9.02
N LYS A 229 -23.68 -14.08 9.82
CA LYS A 229 -23.66 -13.31 11.06
C LYS A 229 -24.07 -14.12 12.27
N LYS A 230 -23.51 -13.77 13.43
CA LYS A 230 -23.81 -14.37 14.74
C LYS A 230 -23.70 -13.34 15.86
N GLN A 231 -24.53 -13.48 16.89
CA GLN A 231 -24.48 -12.61 18.07
C GLN A 231 -23.38 -13.05 19.04
N GLY A 232 -22.63 -12.08 19.58
CA GLY A 232 -21.65 -12.30 20.65
C GLY A 232 -20.31 -12.93 20.24
N SER A 233 -20.20 -13.48 19.03
CA SER A 233 -18.95 -14.06 18.51
C SER A 233 -18.98 -14.16 16.98
N TYR A 234 -17.81 -14.20 16.34
CA TYR A 234 -17.71 -14.50 14.90
C TYR A 234 -18.20 -15.93 14.57
N PRO A 235 -18.98 -16.11 13.48
CA PRO A 235 -19.30 -17.43 12.93
C PRO A 235 -18.06 -18.28 12.67
N GLN A 236 -18.11 -19.57 13.00
CA GLN A 236 -17.02 -20.51 12.76
C GLN A 236 -17.17 -21.28 11.44
N THR A 237 -18.39 -21.49 10.97
CA THR A 237 -18.69 -22.19 9.72
C THR A 237 -19.82 -21.48 8.95
N PRO A 238 -20.06 -21.81 7.67
CA PRO A 238 -21.20 -21.28 6.91
C PRO A 238 -22.58 -21.57 7.50
N THR A 239 -22.67 -22.52 8.45
CA THR A 239 -23.92 -22.90 9.14
C THR A 239 -23.97 -22.41 10.60
N ASP A 240 -22.90 -21.80 11.11
CA ASP A 240 -22.81 -21.27 12.47
C ASP A 240 -23.34 -19.82 12.56
N GLY A 241 -24.65 -19.68 12.40
CA GLY A 241 -25.34 -18.40 12.48
C GLY A 241 -26.42 -18.24 11.41
N THR A 242 -26.68 -16.99 11.03
CA THR A 242 -27.64 -16.66 9.97
C THR A 242 -26.90 -16.20 8.72
N VAL A 243 -27.19 -16.83 7.58
CA VAL A 243 -26.69 -16.38 6.28
C VAL A 243 -27.31 -15.02 5.97
N VAL A 244 -26.45 -14.04 5.71
CA VAL A 244 -26.81 -12.67 5.34
C VAL A 244 -27.03 -12.59 3.83
N VAL A 245 -26.05 -13.09 3.06
CA VAL A 245 -26.08 -13.09 1.61
C VAL A 245 -25.16 -14.19 1.06
N THR A 246 -25.55 -14.77 -0.07
CA THR A 246 -24.71 -15.64 -0.89
C THR A 246 -24.47 -14.95 -2.23
N VAL A 247 -23.21 -14.78 -2.60
CA VAL A 247 -22.80 -14.02 -3.78
C VAL A 247 -22.07 -14.93 -4.74
N THR A 248 -22.57 -15.02 -5.97
CA THR A 248 -22.00 -15.82 -7.08
C THR A 248 -21.39 -14.94 -8.18
N GLU A 249 -21.51 -13.63 -8.05
CA GLU A 249 -20.92 -12.62 -8.93
C GLU A 249 -19.69 -12.02 -8.24
N ARG A 250 -18.50 -12.32 -8.77
CA ARG A 250 -17.22 -11.94 -8.14
C ARG A 250 -17.13 -10.42 -7.99
N ASN A 251 -16.69 -9.94 -6.84
CA ASN A 251 -16.46 -8.52 -6.52
C ASN A 251 -17.71 -7.62 -6.56
N LYS A 252 -18.92 -8.21 -6.50
CA LYS A 252 -20.18 -7.45 -6.51
C LYS A 252 -20.25 -6.33 -5.46
N TYR A 253 -19.59 -6.52 -4.32
CA TYR A 253 -19.63 -5.60 -3.17
C TYR A 253 -18.25 -5.01 -2.83
N ALA A 254 -17.37 -4.88 -3.82
CA ALA A 254 -16.04 -4.29 -3.63
C ALA A 254 -16.08 -2.76 -3.52
N ASP A 255 -16.86 -2.10 -4.39
CA ASP A 255 -17.02 -0.63 -4.38
C ASP A 255 -18.27 -0.18 -3.62
N GLU A 256 -19.40 -0.88 -3.83
CA GLU A 256 -20.68 -0.59 -3.19
C GLU A 256 -20.99 -1.60 -2.08
N PRO A 257 -21.46 -1.17 -0.89
CA PRO A 257 -21.68 -2.08 0.23
C PRO A 257 -22.92 -2.95 0.05
N TYR A 258 -22.87 -4.16 0.59
CA TYR A 258 -24.08 -4.84 1.04
C TYR A 258 -24.61 -4.17 2.30
N SER A 259 -25.93 -3.91 2.36
CA SER A 259 -26.59 -3.34 3.54
C SER A 259 -27.46 -4.38 4.24
N ASP A 260 -27.15 -4.67 5.51
CA ASP A 260 -27.92 -5.56 6.38
C ASP A 260 -28.58 -4.75 7.50
N THR A 261 -29.91 -4.69 7.51
CA THR A 261 -30.67 -3.96 8.54
C THR A 261 -31.09 -4.90 9.67
N GLN A 262 -30.72 -4.55 10.90
CA GLN A 262 -30.95 -5.37 12.09
C GLN A 262 -31.08 -4.55 13.37
N ALA A 263 -31.78 -5.11 14.36
CA ALA A 263 -31.74 -4.57 15.72
C ALA A 263 -30.36 -4.81 16.35
N SER A 264 -29.90 -3.82 17.13
CA SER A 264 -28.67 -3.89 17.93
C SER A 264 -27.41 -4.29 17.13
N PRO A 265 -27.02 -3.55 16.07
CA PRO A 265 -25.93 -3.95 15.19
C PRO A 265 -24.57 -4.09 15.88
N ALA A 266 -24.37 -3.42 17.02
CA ALA A 266 -23.16 -3.57 17.84
C ALA A 266 -22.88 -5.03 18.23
N ASN A 267 -23.92 -5.84 18.49
CA ASN A 267 -23.78 -7.20 19.01
C ASN A 267 -23.53 -8.27 17.94
N TRP A 268 -23.62 -7.89 16.66
CA TRP A 268 -23.49 -8.81 15.54
C TRP A 268 -22.07 -8.80 14.97
N TYR A 269 -21.56 -10.00 14.78
CA TYR A 269 -20.26 -10.29 14.18
C TYR A 269 -20.49 -10.96 12.82
N TYR A 270 -19.70 -10.57 11.84
CA TYR A 270 -19.85 -11.00 10.45
C TYR A 270 -18.57 -11.69 9.98
N ARG A 271 -18.74 -12.75 9.19
CA ARG A 271 -17.61 -13.45 8.58
C ARG A 271 -17.97 -13.90 7.17
N ALA A 272 -17.01 -13.76 6.26
CA ALA A 272 -17.10 -14.32 4.92
C ALA A 272 -16.63 -15.78 4.89
N PHE A 273 -17.23 -16.56 4.00
CA PHE A 273 -16.80 -17.92 3.70
C PHE A 273 -16.77 -18.06 2.17
N PRO A 274 -15.66 -17.68 1.52
CA PRO A 274 -15.48 -17.94 0.09
C PRO A 274 -15.36 -19.45 -0.14
N LYS A 275 -15.95 -19.95 -1.21
CA LYS A 275 -16.07 -21.36 -1.53
C LYS A 275 -15.40 -21.69 -2.85
N ALA A 276 -14.66 -22.79 -2.89
CA ALA A 276 -14.11 -23.34 -4.11
C ALA A 276 -15.20 -24.07 -4.92
N LYS A 277 -15.10 -24.00 -6.25
CA LYS A 277 -15.96 -24.76 -7.16
C LYS A 277 -15.80 -26.25 -6.92
N ASN A 278 -16.92 -26.93 -6.61
CA ASN A 278 -16.94 -28.34 -6.18
C ASN A 278 -16.03 -28.65 -4.97
N GLY A 279 -15.64 -27.64 -4.20
CA GLY A 279 -14.66 -27.75 -3.12
C GLY A 279 -15.13 -27.15 -1.79
N PRO A 280 -14.21 -27.04 -0.83
CA PRO A 280 -14.53 -26.57 0.52
C PRO A 280 -14.71 -25.05 0.60
N TYR A 281 -15.24 -24.61 1.74
CA TYR A 281 -15.24 -23.21 2.16
C TYR A 281 -13.92 -22.85 2.84
N SER A 282 -13.49 -21.60 2.70
CA SER A 282 -12.39 -21.03 3.48
C SER A 282 -12.92 -20.55 4.84
N ASP A 283 -12.37 -21.12 5.90
CA ASP A 283 -12.60 -20.76 7.30
C ASP A 283 -11.38 -20.05 7.90
N ASN A 284 -10.62 -19.33 7.06
CA ASN A 284 -9.49 -18.54 7.52
C ASN A 284 -9.95 -17.38 8.43
N GLU A 285 -9.21 -17.09 9.50
CA GLU A 285 -9.54 -16.02 10.44
C GLU A 285 -9.54 -14.62 9.82
N LEU A 286 -8.78 -14.42 8.75
CA LEU A 286 -8.77 -13.18 7.98
C LEU A 286 -10.15 -12.90 7.38
N ASN A 287 -11.04 -13.88 7.20
CA ASN A 287 -12.39 -13.61 6.68
C ASN A 287 -13.33 -12.89 7.67
N ARG A 288 -12.87 -12.56 8.89
CA ARG A 288 -13.63 -11.80 9.90
C ARG A 288 -13.76 -10.33 9.47
N PHE A 289 -15.00 -9.81 9.41
CA PHE A 289 -15.21 -8.37 9.20
C PHE A 289 -14.83 -7.58 10.44
N GLY A 290 -14.12 -6.47 10.26
CA GLY A 290 -13.57 -5.67 11.36
C GLY A 290 -12.21 -6.14 11.87
N PHE A 291 -11.75 -7.32 11.43
CA PHE A 291 -10.41 -7.81 11.71
C PHE A 291 -9.51 -7.65 10.48
N TRP A 292 -8.33 -7.10 10.70
CA TRP A 292 -7.28 -7.03 9.69
C TRP A 292 -5.92 -7.25 10.34
N HIS A 293 -5.03 -7.91 9.61
CA HIS A 293 -3.68 -8.24 10.08
C HIS A 293 -2.70 -8.16 8.93
N TYR A 294 -1.80 -7.19 9.01
CA TYR A 294 -0.80 -6.91 8.00
C TYR A 294 0.60 -7.18 8.52
N ALA A 295 1.48 -7.62 7.63
CA ALA A 295 2.89 -7.75 7.96
C ALA A 295 3.80 -7.56 6.75
N ILE A 296 4.97 -6.99 7.04
CA ILE A 296 6.08 -6.83 6.11
C ILE A 296 7.40 -7.08 6.84
N TYR A 297 8.47 -7.31 6.09
CA TYR A 297 9.82 -7.09 6.59
C TYR A 297 10.63 -6.24 5.60
N VAL A 298 11.57 -5.47 6.13
CA VAL A 298 12.59 -4.76 5.36
C VAL A 298 13.88 -5.57 5.40
N ASP A 299 14.42 -5.96 4.25
CA ASP A 299 15.76 -6.52 4.12
C ASP A 299 16.79 -5.40 4.19
N THR A 300 17.53 -5.31 5.30
CA THR A 300 18.50 -4.23 5.52
C THR A 300 19.75 -4.35 4.66
N THR A 301 19.93 -5.46 3.94
CA THR A 301 21.08 -5.66 3.05
C THR A 301 20.81 -5.22 1.62
N ASP A 302 19.54 -5.15 1.21
CA ASP A 302 19.15 -4.70 -0.11
C ASP A 302 19.16 -3.17 -0.19
N PRO A 303 20.06 -2.56 -0.98
CA PRO A 303 20.13 -1.11 -1.12
C PRO A 303 18.98 -0.54 -1.96
N ASP A 304 18.25 -1.35 -2.73
CA ASP A 304 17.18 -0.88 -3.60
C ASP A 304 15.90 -0.63 -2.79
N GLU A 305 15.55 0.65 -2.67
CA GLU A 305 14.39 1.13 -1.92
C GLU A 305 13.07 0.54 -2.39
N GLU A 306 13.00 0.08 -3.66
CA GLU A 306 11.81 -0.50 -4.25
C GLU A 306 11.65 -1.99 -3.98
N THR A 307 12.75 -2.74 -3.81
CA THR A 307 12.75 -4.20 -3.71
C THR A 307 13.08 -4.75 -2.33
N CYS A 308 13.60 -3.90 -1.43
CA CYS A 308 13.97 -4.29 -0.05
C CYS A 308 12.78 -4.58 0.88
N VAL A 309 11.54 -4.22 0.52
CA VAL A 309 10.35 -4.44 1.35
C VAL A 309 9.58 -5.67 0.86
N HIS A 310 9.30 -6.60 1.77
CA HIS A 310 8.66 -7.86 1.44
C HIS A 310 7.40 -8.09 2.28
N LYS A 311 6.32 -8.49 1.61
CA LYS A 311 5.10 -8.98 2.26
C LYS A 311 5.29 -10.40 2.80
N ILE A 312 4.57 -10.73 3.86
CA ILE A 312 4.65 -12.04 4.53
C ILE A 312 3.40 -12.85 4.21
N GLY A 313 3.58 -14.11 3.82
CA GLY A 313 2.46 -15.02 3.58
C GLY A 313 1.65 -15.25 4.86
N GLY A 314 0.33 -15.37 4.72
CA GLY A 314 -0.58 -15.54 5.85
C GLY A 314 -1.16 -14.23 6.43
N PHE A 315 -0.80 -13.08 5.85
CA PHE A 315 -1.34 -11.76 6.22
C PHE A 315 -2.18 -11.17 5.09
N ASP A 316 -3.10 -10.27 5.43
CA ASP A 316 -4.07 -9.71 4.48
C ASP A 316 -3.42 -8.98 3.29
N ASN A 317 -2.37 -8.20 3.56
CA ASN A 317 -1.71 -7.39 2.55
C ASN A 317 -0.94 -8.23 1.54
N TYR A 318 -0.69 -9.53 1.81
CA TYR A 318 0.06 -10.42 0.91
C TYR A 318 -0.48 -10.38 -0.53
N PHE A 319 -1.80 -10.32 -0.66
CA PHE A 319 -2.51 -10.35 -1.94
C PHE A 319 -2.75 -8.97 -2.56
N PHE A 320 -2.35 -7.89 -1.89
CA PHE A 320 -2.61 -6.54 -2.39
C PHE A 320 -1.55 -6.11 -3.39
N ASP A 321 -1.97 -5.55 -4.51
CA ASP A 321 -1.06 -4.85 -5.39
C ASP A 321 -0.61 -3.54 -4.74
N ARG A 322 0.64 -3.17 -5.00
CA ARG A 322 1.27 -1.96 -4.45
C ARG A 322 0.61 -0.71 -5.05
N PRO A 323 0.22 0.28 -4.22
CA PRO A 323 -0.32 1.55 -4.68
C PRO A 323 0.80 2.50 -5.13
N TYR A 324 0.49 3.44 -6.02
CA TYR A 324 1.42 4.48 -6.46
C TYR A 324 0.68 5.70 -7.05
N MET A 325 1.33 6.86 -7.03
CA MET A 325 0.89 8.02 -7.79
C MET A 325 1.31 7.85 -9.26
N ASP A 326 0.34 7.78 -10.17
CA ASP A 326 0.60 7.87 -11.60
C ASP A 326 0.70 9.35 -11.97
N PHE A 327 1.93 9.84 -12.11
CA PHE A 327 2.21 11.24 -12.40
C PHE A 327 1.78 11.66 -13.81
N ASP A 328 1.75 10.73 -14.77
CA ASP A 328 1.34 11.02 -16.15
C ASP A 328 -0.19 11.09 -16.24
N ALA A 329 -0.89 10.20 -15.52
CA ALA A 329 -2.36 10.20 -15.44
C ALA A 329 -2.93 11.21 -14.43
N ASP A 330 -2.08 11.91 -13.66
CA ASP A 330 -2.46 12.80 -12.54
C ASP A 330 -3.46 12.14 -11.56
N SER A 331 -3.27 10.84 -11.30
CA SER A 331 -4.20 10.04 -10.51
C SER A 331 -3.49 9.02 -9.62
N PHE A 332 -4.15 8.63 -8.54
CA PHE A 332 -3.61 7.65 -7.61
C PHE A 332 -4.14 6.25 -7.91
N TYR A 333 -3.22 5.31 -8.16
CA TYR A 333 -3.55 3.89 -8.27
C TYR A 333 -3.53 3.26 -6.88
N TRP A 334 -4.69 2.76 -6.44
CA TRP A 334 -4.88 2.23 -5.08
C TRP A 334 -4.39 0.79 -4.89
N GLY A 335 -4.15 0.04 -5.97
CA GLY A 335 -3.89 -1.40 -5.87
C GLY A 335 -4.95 -2.13 -5.03
N GLY A 336 -4.52 -3.03 -4.13
CA GLY A 336 -5.41 -3.76 -3.22
C GLY A 336 -5.86 -2.96 -1.98
N TRP A 337 -5.45 -1.70 -1.85
CA TRP A 337 -5.64 -0.92 -0.64
C TRP A 337 -6.86 0.01 -0.65
N LYS A 338 -7.58 0.09 -1.76
CA LYS A 338 -8.81 0.89 -1.84
C LYS A 338 -9.80 0.38 -0.78
N ASN A 339 -10.43 1.29 -0.04
CA ASN A 339 -11.47 1.00 0.95
C ASN A 339 -11.07 0.11 2.14
N VAL A 340 -9.78 -0.16 2.38
CA VAL A 340 -9.39 -0.94 3.58
C VAL A 340 -9.78 -0.19 4.86
N GLN A 341 -10.18 -0.93 5.88
CA GLN A 341 -10.73 -0.35 7.11
C GLN A 341 -9.74 0.52 7.91
N MET A 342 -8.44 0.32 7.70
CA MET A 342 -7.37 1.06 8.37
C MET A 342 -7.20 2.50 7.82
N LEU A 343 -7.71 2.80 6.62
CA LEU A 343 -7.60 4.15 6.04
C LEU A 343 -8.31 5.20 6.90
N PRO A 344 -7.68 6.36 7.15
CA PRO A 344 -8.28 7.42 7.94
C PRO A 344 -9.41 8.14 7.19
N LYS A 345 -10.28 8.82 7.92
CA LYS A 345 -11.41 9.56 7.36
C LYS A 345 -11.24 11.06 7.60
N PRO A 346 -11.34 11.90 6.56
CA PRO A 346 -11.27 13.34 6.74
C PRO A 346 -12.57 13.86 7.37
N CYS A 347 -12.47 14.71 8.39
CA CYS A 347 -13.63 15.22 9.12
C CYS A 347 -13.44 16.66 9.61
N MET A 348 -14.57 17.34 9.85
CA MET A 348 -14.61 18.52 10.70
C MET A 348 -14.83 18.07 12.15
N LEU A 349 -13.84 18.33 13.00
CA LEU A 349 -13.83 17.97 14.41
C LEU A 349 -14.11 19.21 15.26
N LYS A 350 -15.14 19.16 16.11
CA LYS A 350 -15.46 20.24 17.04
C LYS A 350 -14.38 20.41 18.09
N ALA A 351 -14.30 21.59 18.69
CA ALA A 351 -13.33 21.87 19.76
C ALA A 351 -13.47 20.92 20.97
N ASP A 352 -14.64 20.32 21.19
CA ASP A 352 -14.88 19.31 22.24
C ASP A 352 -14.42 17.88 21.86
N GLY A 353 -13.97 17.67 20.62
CA GLY A 353 -13.52 16.38 20.12
C GLY A 353 -14.59 15.51 19.47
N SER A 354 -15.83 15.98 19.36
CA SER A 354 -16.86 15.28 18.61
C SER A 354 -16.76 15.55 17.11
N VAL A 355 -16.90 14.52 16.28
CA VAL A 355 -17.00 14.68 14.84
C VAL A 355 -18.33 15.35 14.50
N ASP A 356 -18.28 16.45 13.75
CA ASP A 356 -19.47 17.12 13.25
C ASP A 356 -19.99 16.46 11.98
N TYR A 357 -19.10 16.31 11.01
CA TYR A 357 -19.36 15.60 9.76
C TYR A 357 -18.05 15.21 9.07
N TYR A 358 -18.13 14.20 8.20
CA TYR A 358 -17.02 13.78 7.35
C TYR A 358 -16.94 14.61 6.07
N LEU A 359 -15.73 14.80 5.57
CA LEU A 359 -15.43 15.47 4.30
C LEU A 359 -15.42 14.45 3.16
N ASP A 360 -15.61 14.92 1.93
CA ASP A 360 -15.39 14.10 0.74
C ASP A 360 -13.88 13.78 0.62
N PRO A 361 -13.46 12.50 0.60
CA PRO A 361 -12.05 12.12 0.50
C PRO A 361 -11.34 12.63 -0.77
N ASP A 362 -12.09 12.98 -1.81
CA ASP A 362 -11.59 13.49 -3.09
C ASP A 362 -11.70 15.02 -3.24
N ASP A 363 -12.49 15.68 -2.38
CA ASP A 363 -12.63 17.14 -2.36
C ASP A 363 -12.98 17.71 -0.98
N TYR A 364 -11.98 18.21 -0.25
CA TYR A 364 -12.18 18.73 1.11
C TYR A 364 -13.02 20.00 1.19
N THR A 365 -13.32 20.66 0.06
CA THR A 365 -14.28 21.77 0.04
C THR A 365 -15.73 21.29 0.18
N LYS A 366 -15.95 19.97 0.22
CA LYS A 366 -17.26 19.33 0.32
C LYS A 366 -17.36 18.37 1.50
N LYS A 367 -18.59 18.14 1.95
CA LYS A 367 -18.94 17.08 2.90
C LYS A 367 -18.92 15.73 2.17
N ALA A 368 -19.00 14.63 2.91
CA ALA A 368 -18.92 13.26 2.38
C ALA A 368 -19.97 12.90 1.32
N ASP A 369 -20.99 13.73 1.10
CA ASP A 369 -21.95 13.57 0.00
C ASP A 369 -21.42 14.06 -1.36
N GLY A 370 -20.24 14.67 -1.40
CA GLY A 370 -19.58 15.18 -2.60
C GLY A 370 -20.28 16.39 -3.24
N VAL A 371 -21.25 17.01 -2.56
CA VAL A 371 -22.04 18.13 -3.10
C VAL A 371 -22.22 19.29 -2.13
N THR A 372 -22.38 19.02 -0.83
CA THR A 372 -22.59 20.06 0.18
C THR A 372 -21.25 20.71 0.54
N ALA A 373 -21.17 22.04 0.55
CA ALA A 373 -19.95 22.74 0.95
C ALA A 373 -19.55 22.43 2.41
N SER A 374 -18.24 22.33 2.65
CA SER A 374 -17.65 22.16 3.99
C SER A 374 -17.20 23.49 4.60
N ASP A 375 -16.87 23.45 5.89
CA ASP A 375 -16.41 24.60 6.67
C ASP A 375 -14.87 24.67 6.74
N VAL A 376 -14.13 23.95 5.89
CA VAL A 376 -12.65 23.87 5.96
C VAL A 376 -11.94 25.22 5.78
N THR A 377 -12.61 26.23 5.23
CA THR A 377 -12.09 27.59 5.06
C THR A 377 -12.61 28.58 6.10
N ASP A 378 -13.58 28.19 6.94
CA ASP A 378 -14.20 29.07 7.94
C ASP A 378 -13.38 29.12 9.24
N LEU A 379 -12.58 30.17 9.39
CA LEU A 379 -11.75 30.37 10.60
C LEU A 379 -12.58 30.68 11.88
N GLU A 380 -13.86 31.03 11.74
CA GLU A 380 -14.77 31.22 12.88
C GLU A 380 -15.41 29.90 13.34
N TYR A 381 -15.29 28.82 12.56
CA TYR A 381 -15.73 27.49 12.95
C TYR A 381 -15.10 27.08 14.28
N ASN A 382 -15.89 26.56 15.22
CA ASN A 382 -15.39 26.14 16.53
C ASN A 382 -14.85 24.70 16.50
N GLY A 383 -13.78 24.49 15.73
CA GLY A 383 -13.18 23.18 15.52
C GLY A 383 -12.09 23.19 14.45
N ASN A 384 -11.66 22.04 13.96
CA ASN A 384 -10.58 21.95 12.96
C ASN A 384 -10.86 20.83 11.94
N ALA A 385 -10.28 20.96 10.75
CA ALA A 385 -10.25 19.89 9.76
C ALA A 385 -9.16 18.88 10.11
N MET A 386 -9.56 17.64 10.39
CA MET A 386 -8.70 16.57 10.92
C MET A 386 -8.89 15.27 10.15
N MET A 387 -7.88 14.40 10.19
CA MET A 387 -7.96 13.00 9.79
C MET A 387 -8.25 12.17 11.02
N GLU A 388 -9.40 11.49 11.05
CA GLU A 388 -9.76 10.50 12.05
C GLU A 388 -9.09 9.17 11.73
N TRP A 389 -8.35 8.62 12.68
CA TRP A 389 -7.69 7.32 12.56
C TRP A 389 -8.31 6.31 13.53
N CYS A 390 -8.42 5.05 13.09
CA CYS A 390 -8.76 3.95 13.97
C CYS A 390 -7.52 3.50 14.77
N PRO A 391 -7.68 2.66 15.81
CA PRO A 391 -6.56 2.09 16.52
C PRO A 391 -5.77 1.18 15.57
N VAL A 392 -4.45 1.25 15.65
CA VAL A 392 -3.53 0.37 14.92
C VAL A 392 -2.55 -0.19 15.94
N PHE A 393 -2.67 -1.47 16.23
CA PHE A 393 -1.75 -2.17 17.10
C PHE A 393 -0.54 -2.57 16.31
N THR A 394 0.65 -2.21 16.78
CA THR A 394 1.91 -2.51 16.09
C THR A 394 2.82 -3.40 16.94
N LYS A 395 3.60 -4.20 16.24
CA LYS A 395 4.71 -5.00 16.78
C LYS A 395 5.87 -4.89 15.80
N VAL A 396 7.09 -4.77 16.32
CA VAL A 396 8.31 -4.74 15.50
C VAL A 396 9.33 -5.72 16.06
N GLU A 397 10.06 -6.38 15.17
CA GLU A 397 11.07 -7.35 15.57
C GLU A 397 12.25 -7.31 14.59
N LYS A 398 13.47 -7.31 15.11
CA LYS A 398 14.68 -7.40 14.29
C LYS A 398 15.28 -8.79 14.42
N VAL A 399 15.31 -9.54 13.33
CA VAL A 399 15.88 -10.89 13.26
C VAL A 399 16.95 -10.92 12.16
N GLY A 400 18.22 -11.02 12.55
CA GLY A 400 19.33 -10.96 11.61
C GLY A 400 19.32 -9.66 10.80
N THR A 401 19.22 -9.78 9.48
CA THR A 401 19.18 -8.66 8.52
C THR A 401 17.78 -8.20 8.15
N ARG A 402 16.75 -8.66 8.88
CA ARG A 402 15.35 -8.34 8.58
C ARG A 402 14.72 -7.57 9.73
N LEU A 403 14.06 -6.47 9.40
CA LEU A 403 13.20 -5.72 10.31
C LEU A 403 11.74 -6.02 9.98
N TYR A 404 11.11 -6.81 10.81
CA TYR A 404 9.70 -7.17 10.72
C TYR A 404 8.83 -6.08 11.34
N MET A 405 7.72 -5.75 10.67
CA MET A 405 6.69 -4.84 11.17
C MET A 405 5.33 -5.48 10.96
N TYR A 406 4.55 -5.52 12.03
CA TYR A 406 3.21 -6.08 12.04
C TYR A 406 2.20 -5.03 12.49
N PHE A 407 1.00 -5.11 11.92
CA PHE A 407 -0.09 -4.17 12.17
C PHE A 407 -1.40 -4.93 12.30
N CYS A 408 -2.16 -4.67 13.35
CA CYS A 408 -3.43 -5.36 13.61
C CYS A 408 -4.52 -4.39 14.08
N SER A 409 -5.78 -4.74 13.78
CA SER A 409 -6.98 -4.05 14.27
C SER A 409 -7.19 -4.20 15.77
N GLU A 410 -6.59 -5.22 16.38
CA GLU A 410 -6.74 -5.56 17.79
C GLU A 410 -5.39 -5.91 18.42
N LYS A 411 -5.33 -5.94 19.74
CA LYS A 411 -4.16 -6.43 20.47
C LYS A 411 -4.09 -7.96 20.31
N TYR A 412 -3.44 -8.41 19.24
CA TYR A 412 -3.40 -9.82 18.85
C TYR A 412 -2.69 -10.70 19.89
N ASP A 413 -1.60 -10.19 20.45
CA ASP A 413 -0.88 -10.78 21.59
C ASP A 413 -0.28 -9.66 22.48
N ASP A 414 0.45 -10.02 23.53
CA ASP A 414 1.01 -9.07 24.49
C ASP A 414 2.10 -8.16 23.93
N ASP A 415 2.74 -8.54 22.81
CA ASP A 415 3.79 -7.76 22.15
C ASP A 415 3.22 -6.67 21.24
N TYR A 416 1.92 -6.71 20.93
CA TYR A 416 1.24 -5.67 20.18
C TYR A 416 0.82 -4.52 21.10
N GLU A 417 1.09 -3.28 20.66
CA GLU A 417 0.70 -2.09 21.40
C GLU A 417 0.18 -0.97 20.47
N CYS A 418 -0.73 -0.15 20.97
CA CYS A 418 -1.33 0.97 20.24
C CYS A 418 -1.17 2.25 21.06
N TYR A 419 0.06 2.78 21.11
CA TYR A 419 0.36 4.01 21.84
C TYR A 419 -0.45 5.22 21.33
N SER A 420 -0.80 5.24 20.04
CA SER A 420 -1.65 6.29 19.46
C SER A 420 -3.02 6.37 20.12
N CYS A 421 -3.58 5.24 20.57
CA CYS A 421 -4.87 5.18 21.26
C CYS A 421 -4.78 4.83 22.75
N LYS A 422 -3.59 4.71 23.33
CA LYS A 422 -3.44 4.24 24.72
C LYS A 422 -3.93 5.28 25.73
N LYS A 423 -4.94 4.91 26.51
CA LYS A 423 -5.54 5.73 27.58
C LYS A 423 -4.74 5.63 28.88
N SER A 424 -5.00 6.57 29.79
CA SER A 424 -4.33 6.63 31.11
C SER A 424 -4.63 5.45 32.04
N ASP A 425 -5.75 4.75 31.84
CA ASP A 425 -6.16 3.54 32.56
C ASP A 425 -5.60 2.23 31.96
N GLY A 426 -4.90 2.32 30.82
CA GLY A 426 -4.36 1.16 30.12
C GLY A 426 -5.26 0.60 29.00
N GLU A 427 -6.50 1.07 28.88
CA GLU A 427 -7.39 0.74 27.77
C GLU A 427 -7.02 1.53 26.50
N TYR A 428 -7.82 1.36 25.45
CA TYR A 428 -7.63 2.00 24.15
C TYR A 428 -8.81 2.91 23.80
N GLY A 429 -8.52 4.10 23.30
CA GLY A 429 -9.50 4.99 22.67
C GLY A 429 -9.88 4.48 21.29
N ASP A 430 -11.09 4.86 20.86
CA ASP A 430 -11.62 4.44 19.57
C ASP A 430 -10.93 5.18 18.41
N HIS A 431 -10.51 6.43 18.65
CA HIS A 431 -9.93 7.29 17.62
C HIS A 431 -8.82 8.20 18.13
N PHE A 432 -7.90 8.54 17.24
CA PHE A 432 -6.99 9.69 17.37
C PHE A 432 -7.05 10.54 16.09
N TYR A 433 -6.66 11.81 16.21
CA TYR A 433 -6.85 12.78 15.13
C TYR A 433 -5.56 13.49 14.77
N MET A 434 -5.20 13.41 13.49
CA MET A 434 -4.05 14.09 12.88
C MET A 434 -4.52 15.26 12.01
N PRO A 435 -3.70 16.28 11.76
CA PRO A 435 -4.16 17.48 11.09
C PRO A 435 -4.22 17.26 9.58
N ILE A 436 -5.31 17.68 8.92
CA ILE A 436 -5.33 17.74 7.44
C ILE A 436 -4.31 18.77 6.94
N TYR A 437 -4.20 19.91 7.61
CA TYR A 437 -3.40 21.04 7.16
C TYR A 437 -2.26 21.36 8.11
N GLU A 438 -1.20 21.96 7.58
CA GLU A 438 -0.14 22.53 8.41
C GLU A 438 -0.68 23.64 9.34
N GLY A 439 -0.21 23.66 10.59
CA GLY A 439 -0.73 24.58 11.60
C GLY A 439 -0.61 26.06 11.23
N TYR A 440 -1.74 26.76 11.24
CA TYR A 440 -1.86 28.21 11.10
C TYR A 440 -2.41 28.83 12.38
N VAL A 441 -1.78 29.88 12.90
CA VAL A 441 -2.21 30.55 14.13
C VAL A 441 -3.19 31.67 13.79
N SER A 442 -4.44 31.52 14.23
CA SER A 442 -5.48 32.54 14.16
C SER A 442 -5.94 32.90 15.58
N SER A 443 -5.93 34.19 15.93
CA SER A 443 -6.35 34.68 17.24
C SER A 443 -5.73 33.94 18.43
N GLY A 444 -4.44 33.60 18.33
CA GLY A 444 -3.69 32.90 19.39
C GLY A 444 -3.95 31.39 19.49
N LYS A 445 -4.74 30.82 18.57
CA LYS A 445 -4.98 29.37 18.48
C LYS A 445 -4.36 28.81 17.21
N MET A 446 -3.63 27.70 17.32
CA MET A 446 -3.19 26.94 16.15
C MET A 446 -4.41 26.26 15.56
N ARG A 447 -4.56 26.28 14.23
CA ARG A 447 -5.70 25.73 13.51
C ARG A 447 -5.21 24.86 12.34
N SER A 448 -5.95 23.79 12.06
CA SER A 448 -5.78 22.97 10.86
C SER A 448 -6.96 23.27 9.94
N MET A 449 -6.80 24.25 9.06
CA MET A 449 -7.84 24.79 8.18
C MET A 449 -7.24 25.16 6.81
N SER A 450 -8.03 25.13 5.76
CA SER A 450 -7.67 25.59 4.41
C SER A 450 -7.65 27.11 4.35
N THR A 451 -6.60 27.74 4.87
CA THR A 451 -6.55 29.20 5.03
C THR A 451 -6.27 29.96 3.75
N GLY A 452 -5.77 29.30 2.69
CA GLY A 452 -5.27 29.97 1.49
C GLY A 452 -4.04 30.83 1.74
N THR A 453 -3.36 30.68 2.89
CA THR A 453 -2.15 31.41 3.28
C THR A 453 -1.02 30.46 3.68
N LYS A 454 0.18 30.98 3.96
CA LYS A 454 1.30 30.17 4.47
C LYS A 454 1.01 29.69 5.90
N PRO A 455 1.47 28.48 6.29
CA PRO A 455 1.39 28.06 7.68
C PRO A 455 2.25 28.96 8.57
N THR A 456 1.94 29.00 9.87
CA THR A 456 2.70 29.83 10.81
C THR A 456 4.06 29.22 11.07
N ALA A 457 5.14 29.94 10.79
CA ALA A 457 6.50 29.52 11.08
C ALA A 457 7.21 30.53 11.99
N SER A 458 8.53 30.38 12.18
CA SER A 458 9.32 31.26 13.05
C SER A 458 8.83 31.29 14.49
N THR A 459 8.41 30.12 14.99
CA THR A 459 7.93 29.95 16.37
C THR A 459 8.84 28.99 17.14
N THR A 460 8.79 29.09 18.47
CA THR A 460 9.45 28.15 19.37
C THR A 460 8.51 27.00 19.70
N ALA A 461 9.05 25.86 20.12
CA ALA A 461 8.24 24.72 20.57
C ALA A 461 7.29 25.10 21.74
N GLU A 462 7.67 26.08 22.56
CA GLU A 462 6.85 26.57 23.67
C GLU A 462 5.61 27.34 23.18
N ASN A 463 5.81 28.24 22.22
CA ASN A 463 4.72 28.98 21.58
C ASN A 463 3.77 28.02 20.87
N GLU A 464 4.32 27.06 20.12
CA GLU A 464 3.56 26.07 19.36
C GLU A 464 2.57 25.27 20.23
N ALA A 465 3.00 24.74 21.39
CA ALA A 465 2.05 24.02 22.25
C ALA A 465 1.10 24.95 23.01
N THR A 466 1.50 26.19 23.32
CA THR A 466 0.57 27.20 23.85
C THR A 466 -0.58 27.44 22.87
N TYR A 467 -0.26 27.62 21.59
CA TYR A 467 -1.27 27.81 20.54
C TYR A 467 -2.14 26.57 20.32
N ALA A 468 -1.55 25.37 20.42
CA ALA A 468 -2.30 24.14 20.25
C ALA A 468 -3.30 23.92 21.40
N THR A 469 -2.83 24.00 22.64
CA THR A 469 -3.66 23.79 23.85
C THR A 469 -4.73 24.86 24.05
N ALA A 470 -4.57 26.05 23.44
CA ALA A 470 -5.60 27.08 23.40
C ALA A 470 -6.89 26.67 22.66
N ASN A 471 -6.88 25.53 21.93
CA ASN A 471 -8.10 24.94 21.35
C ASN A 471 -8.97 24.22 22.39
N GLY A 472 -8.41 23.83 23.54
CA GLY A 472 -9.13 23.14 24.62
C GLY A 472 -8.45 21.84 25.06
N THR A 473 -9.08 21.15 26.00
CA THR A 473 -8.63 19.83 26.49
C THR A 473 -8.53 18.83 25.35
N GLY A 474 -7.47 18.01 25.35
CA GLY A 474 -7.22 16.98 24.32
C GLY A 474 -6.46 17.48 23.08
N TRP A 475 -6.43 18.80 22.85
CA TRP A 475 -5.66 19.40 21.75
C TRP A 475 -4.18 19.55 22.12
N ASN A 476 -3.31 19.13 21.20
CA ASN A 476 -1.86 19.27 21.32
C ASN A 476 -1.24 19.56 19.94
N THR A 477 0.07 19.75 19.88
CA THR A 477 0.78 19.55 18.60
C THR A 477 0.77 18.06 18.25
N THR A 478 1.13 17.68 17.03
CA THR A 478 1.37 16.25 16.71
C THR A 478 2.38 15.64 17.67
N VAL A 479 2.29 14.33 17.88
CA VAL A 479 3.11 13.59 18.85
C VAL A 479 3.85 12.45 18.18
N TRP A 480 5.01 12.09 18.74
CA TRP A 480 5.92 11.08 18.19
C TRP A 480 5.24 9.74 17.93
N ALA A 481 4.39 9.26 18.85
CA ALA A 481 3.70 7.99 18.69
C ALA A 481 2.87 7.92 17.39
N ASP A 482 2.22 9.03 17.03
CA ASP A 482 1.38 9.09 15.84
C ASP A 482 2.24 9.31 14.58
N GLU A 483 3.24 10.19 14.63
CA GLU A 483 4.13 10.42 13.48
C GLU A 483 4.94 9.16 13.11
N GLN A 484 5.44 8.38 14.09
CA GLN A 484 6.16 7.13 13.80
C GLN A 484 5.23 6.05 13.25
N LEU A 485 3.97 5.99 13.74
CA LEU A 485 2.97 5.07 13.21
C LEU A 485 2.75 5.35 11.72
N LEU A 486 2.55 6.62 11.36
CA LEU A 486 2.44 7.04 9.97
C LEU A 486 3.67 6.65 9.16
N GLN A 487 4.89 6.87 9.66
CA GLN A 487 6.10 6.45 8.96
C GLN A 487 6.14 4.93 8.68
N MET A 488 5.77 4.11 9.66
CA MET A 488 5.69 2.65 9.50
C MET A 488 4.59 2.24 8.51
N LEU A 489 3.44 2.90 8.56
CA LEU A 489 2.34 2.68 7.63
C LEU A 489 2.72 3.08 6.19
N GLY A 490 3.59 4.08 6.01
CA GLY A 490 4.15 4.41 4.71
C GLY A 490 4.91 3.25 4.07
N ILE A 491 5.76 2.57 4.85
CA ILE A 491 6.50 1.38 4.37
C ILE A 491 5.53 0.24 4.05
N LEU A 492 4.56 -0.02 4.92
CA LEU A 492 3.54 -1.05 4.71
C LEU A 492 2.74 -0.80 3.43
N PHE A 493 2.22 0.42 3.29
CA PHE A 493 1.25 0.76 2.27
C PHE A 493 1.89 0.85 0.89
N PHE A 494 3.05 1.51 0.80
CA PHE A 494 3.74 1.71 -0.48
C PHE A 494 4.77 0.62 -0.81
N GLU A 495 5.02 -0.32 0.10
CA GLU A 495 5.98 -1.43 -0.07
C GLU A 495 7.34 -0.97 -0.61
N ARG A 496 7.82 0.18 -0.13
CA ARG A 496 9.09 0.79 -0.53
C ARG A 496 9.53 1.83 0.49
N LEU A 497 10.75 2.34 0.34
CA LEU A 497 11.31 3.31 1.28
C LEU A 497 11.34 4.75 0.75
N ASN A 498 11.32 4.99 -0.58
CA ASN A 498 11.32 6.35 -1.12
C ASN A 498 9.90 6.89 -1.40
N MET A 499 9.36 7.62 -0.42
CA MET A 499 8.00 8.17 -0.54
C MET A 499 7.87 9.35 -1.52
N GLN A 500 8.96 10.04 -1.81
CA GLN A 500 8.93 11.11 -2.81
C GLN A 500 8.70 10.54 -4.21
N VAL A 501 9.27 9.36 -4.51
CA VAL A 501 8.99 8.64 -5.76
C VAL A 501 7.61 7.98 -5.73
N ALA A 502 7.18 7.47 -4.58
CA ALA A 502 5.88 6.77 -4.46
C ALA A 502 4.66 7.71 -4.60
N CYS A 503 4.73 8.88 -3.96
CA CYS A 503 3.58 9.74 -3.73
C CYS A 503 3.81 11.20 -4.18
N GLY A 504 5.06 11.61 -4.43
CA GLY A 504 5.40 12.91 -5.01
C GLY A 504 6.45 13.71 -4.23
N TYR A 505 7.19 14.54 -4.97
CA TYR A 505 8.24 15.41 -4.47
C TYR A 505 7.70 16.67 -3.81
N ASN A 506 8.60 17.42 -3.17
CA ASN A 506 8.30 18.63 -2.41
C ASN A 506 7.43 19.65 -3.18
N PRO A 507 6.48 20.29 -2.48
CA PRO A 507 5.69 21.40 -3.01
C PRO A 507 6.54 22.68 -3.05
N GLY A 508 7.44 22.77 -4.04
CA GLY A 508 8.26 23.96 -4.31
C GLY A 508 9.72 23.87 -3.87
N SER A 509 10.45 24.96 -4.11
CA SER A 509 11.88 25.10 -3.80
C SER A 509 12.20 26.54 -3.40
N SER A 510 12.78 26.73 -2.21
CA SER A 510 13.18 28.04 -1.68
C SER A 510 14.16 27.89 -0.52
N SER A 511 15.11 28.81 -0.41
CA SER A 511 16.12 28.84 0.67
C SER A 511 15.84 29.86 1.77
N SER A 512 14.76 30.64 1.66
CA SER A 512 14.50 31.77 2.59
C SER A 512 13.03 31.99 2.98
N ALA A 513 12.09 31.21 2.44
CA ALA A 513 10.67 31.36 2.71
C ALA A 513 9.87 30.13 2.27
N LEU A 514 8.71 29.88 2.90
CA LEU A 514 7.74 28.88 2.47
C LEU A 514 7.07 29.29 1.15
N THR A 515 6.86 28.35 0.24
CA THR A 515 6.48 28.64 -1.15
C THR A 515 5.00 28.41 -1.44
N ASN A 516 4.32 27.50 -0.75
CA ASN A 516 2.96 27.07 -1.08
C ASN A 516 1.96 27.47 0.01
N ASN A 517 0.72 27.76 -0.40
CA ASN A 517 -0.34 28.11 0.55
C ASN A 517 -1.03 26.83 1.02
N ILE A 518 -1.58 26.85 2.22
CA ILE A 518 -2.41 25.76 2.75
C ILE A 518 -3.71 25.67 1.93
N GLY A 519 -4.14 24.45 1.61
CA GLY A 519 -5.42 24.16 0.94
C GLY A 519 -5.35 24.11 -0.58
N THR A 520 -4.16 24.16 -1.19
CA THR A 520 -4.04 24.08 -2.66
C THR A 520 -4.38 22.70 -3.21
N ALA A 521 -4.37 21.64 -2.36
CA ALA A 521 -4.72 20.28 -2.75
C ALA A 521 -6.12 19.86 -2.28
N ASN A 522 -7.00 20.79 -1.89
CA ASN A 522 -8.34 20.46 -1.40
C ASN A 522 -9.10 19.52 -2.35
N ALA A 523 -9.11 19.83 -3.65
CA ALA A 523 -9.79 19.07 -4.70
C ALA A 523 -8.94 17.91 -5.25
N LYS A 524 -8.14 17.27 -4.39
CA LYS A 524 -7.32 16.10 -4.70
C LYS A 524 -7.61 15.01 -3.68
N GLY A 525 -7.52 13.75 -4.13
CA GLY A 525 -7.69 12.55 -3.29
C GLY A 525 -6.71 12.46 -2.14
N MET A 526 -6.90 11.46 -1.28
CA MET A 526 -6.10 11.28 -0.05
C MET A 526 -4.59 11.08 -0.29
N PHE A 527 -4.20 10.69 -1.50
CA PHE A 527 -2.80 10.63 -1.92
C PHE A 527 -2.66 11.41 -3.21
N TYR A 528 -1.70 12.34 -3.22
CA TYR A 528 -1.48 13.19 -4.38
C TYR A 528 -0.08 13.79 -4.34
N GLY A 529 0.53 13.96 -5.50
CA GLY A 529 1.75 14.71 -5.63
C GLY A 529 2.28 14.72 -7.06
N HIS A 530 3.51 15.18 -7.21
CA HIS A 530 4.09 15.47 -8.52
C HIS A 530 5.51 14.93 -8.64
N GLN A 531 5.91 14.63 -9.88
CA GLN A 531 7.26 14.17 -10.19
C GLN A 531 8.34 15.27 -10.02
N SER A 532 7.92 16.53 -9.90
CA SER A 532 8.80 17.68 -9.68
C SER A 532 8.09 18.77 -8.89
N THR A 533 8.79 19.84 -8.53
CA THR A 533 8.24 20.94 -7.75
C THR A 533 6.98 21.53 -8.39
N ASN A 534 5.92 21.69 -7.59
CA ASN A 534 4.63 22.19 -8.04
C ASN A 534 4.04 23.24 -7.07
N THR A 535 3.05 24.00 -7.54
CA THR A 535 2.27 24.96 -6.74
C THR A 535 1.12 24.31 -5.97
N ILE A 536 0.78 23.05 -6.27
CA ILE A 536 -0.18 22.23 -5.53
C ILE A 536 0.57 21.43 -4.45
N ASN A 537 -0.02 21.35 -3.26
CA ASN A 537 0.52 20.63 -2.11
C ASN A 537 0.47 19.11 -2.34
N THR A 538 1.40 18.38 -1.73
CA THR A 538 1.34 16.91 -1.69
C THR A 538 0.33 16.47 -0.64
N LYS A 539 -0.32 15.31 -0.86
CA LYS A 539 -1.19 14.65 0.11
C LYS A 539 -0.68 13.27 0.45
N TYR A 540 -0.67 12.97 1.74
CA TYR A 540 -0.30 11.67 2.30
C TYR A 540 -1.31 11.27 3.36
N PHE A 541 -2.04 10.18 3.14
CA PHE A 541 -3.18 9.78 3.98
C PHE A 541 -4.15 10.95 4.28
N GLY A 542 -4.41 11.79 3.28
CA GLY A 542 -5.28 12.96 3.37
C GLY A 542 -4.66 14.20 3.99
N MET A 543 -3.44 14.12 4.52
CA MET A 543 -2.77 15.27 5.13
C MET A 543 -1.91 15.99 4.09
N GLU A 544 -2.05 17.32 4.01
CA GLU A 544 -1.22 18.15 3.15
C GLU A 544 0.20 18.29 3.72
N ASN A 545 1.19 18.24 2.82
CA ASN A 545 2.58 18.58 3.08
C ASN A 545 3.19 17.86 4.29
N TRP A 546 3.01 16.55 4.38
CA TRP A 546 3.69 15.77 5.42
C TRP A 546 5.22 15.93 5.31
N TRP A 547 5.75 16.01 4.09
CA TRP A 547 7.16 16.32 3.83
C TRP A 547 7.32 17.53 2.91
N GLY A 548 8.53 18.09 2.92
CA GLY A 548 9.00 18.93 1.82
C GLY A 548 8.54 20.39 1.82
N HIS A 549 7.71 20.83 2.77
CA HIS A 549 7.28 22.22 2.87
C HIS A 549 7.89 22.93 4.09
N ARG A 550 7.39 22.59 5.28
CA ARG A 550 7.90 23.07 6.57
C ARG A 550 8.27 21.85 7.41
N TRP A 551 9.37 21.95 8.15
CA TRP A 551 9.70 20.94 9.15
C TRP A 551 8.58 20.81 10.16
N ARG A 552 8.18 19.57 10.44
CA ARG A 552 7.17 19.23 11.43
C ARG A 552 7.86 19.02 12.78
N ARG A 553 7.42 19.72 13.81
CA ARG A 553 7.96 19.58 15.18
C ARG A 553 6.96 18.85 16.09
N PRO A 554 6.95 17.51 16.13
CA PRO A 554 6.10 16.78 17.06
C PRO A 554 6.63 16.86 18.50
N ASN A 555 5.72 16.68 19.45
CA ASN A 555 6.03 16.46 20.85
C ASN A 555 6.40 14.99 21.11
N GLY A 556 7.07 14.72 22.24
CA GLY A 556 7.29 13.34 22.71
C GLY A 556 8.55 12.65 22.20
N LEU A 557 9.38 13.28 21.37
CA LEU A 557 10.74 12.80 21.11
C LEU A 557 11.76 13.92 21.32
N MET A 558 12.70 13.66 22.24
CA MET A 558 13.84 14.51 22.54
C MET A 558 15.12 13.74 22.24
N CYS A 559 16.13 14.43 21.76
CA CYS A 559 17.44 13.87 21.51
C CYS A 559 18.47 14.65 22.34
N ILE A 560 19.00 14.02 23.39
CA ILE A 560 19.88 14.64 24.38
C ILE A 560 21.27 14.06 24.20
N ASN A 561 22.21 14.86 23.71
CA ASN A 561 23.55 14.41 23.33
C ASN A 561 23.51 13.20 22.38
N ARG A 562 22.60 13.25 21.39
CA ARG A 562 22.34 12.19 20.40
C ARG A 562 21.66 10.91 20.92
N ARG A 563 21.39 10.83 22.22
CA ARG A 563 20.57 9.77 22.81
C ARG A 563 19.10 10.09 22.65
N VAL A 564 18.29 9.13 22.21
CA VAL A 564 16.85 9.30 22.03
C VAL A 564 16.09 9.05 23.33
N TRP A 565 15.20 9.99 23.67
CA TRP A 565 14.29 9.94 24.81
C TRP A 565 12.86 10.17 24.34
N VAL A 566 11.95 9.26 24.69
CA VAL A 566 10.57 9.28 24.18
C VAL A 566 9.52 9.37 25.28
N LYS A 567 8.41 9.99 24.92
CA LYS A 567 7.14 9.95 25.61
C LYS A 567 6.06 9.64 24.58
N LEU A 568 5.36 8.53 24.78
CA LEU A 568 4.46 7.94 23.79
C LEU A 568 2.98 8.26 24.09
N THR A 569 2.67 8.57 25.34
CA THR A 569 1.32 8.92 25.80
C THR A 569 1.35 10.18 26.66
N ASN A 570 0.22 10.86 26.78
CA ASN A 570 0.13 12.04 27.65
C ASN A 570 0.25 11.68 29.14
N SER A 571 -0.19 10.48 29.53
CA SER A 571 -0.10 9.93 30.89
C SER A 571 1.26 9.23 31.14
N THR A 572 1.40 8.50 32.26
CA THR A 572 2.60 7.70 32.58
C THR A 572 2.46 6.23 32.19
N VAL A 573 1.39 5.85 31.49
CA VAL A 573 1.09 4.44 31.13
C VAL A 573 2.12 3.84 30.15
N ASP A 574 2.83 4.68 29.41
CA ASP A 574 3.94 4.28 28.54
C ASP A 574 5.22 3.88 29.31
N GLY A 575 5.25 4.06 30.63
CA GLY A 575 6.40 3.83 31.49
C GLY A 575 7.28 5.06 31.73
N SER A 576 6.90 6.23 31.21
CA SER A 576 7.52 7.51 31.59
C SER A 576 7.16 7.93 33.03
N THR A 577 7.91 8.85 33.62
CA THR A 577 7.69 9.29 35.01
C THR A 577 6.97 10.63 35.14
N VAL A 578 6.55 11.23 34.04
CA VAL A 578 5.89 12.54 33.98
C VAL A 578 4.63 12.50 33.12
N THR A 579 3.62 13.25 33.53
CA THR A 579 2.45 13.55 32.69
C THR A 579 2.75 14.75 31.81
N GLY A 580 2.21 14.76 30.60
CA GLY A 580 2.39 15.83 29.63
C GLY A 580 3.75 15.80 28.94
N TYR A 581 3.81 16.48 27.79
CA TYR A 581 5.03 16.60 27.02
C TYR A 581 5.83 17.84 27.48
N ASN A 582 7.15 17.69 27.61
CA ASN A 582 8.07 18.76 27.94
C ASN A 582 9.21 18.85 26.92
N ARG A 583 9.98 19.94 26.99
CA ARG A 583 11.03 20.30 26.02
C ARG A 583 12.44 20.04 26.58
N THR A 584 12.54 19.31 27.69
CA THR A 584 13.82 18.97 28.32
C THR A 584 14.13 17.49 28.21
N GLY A 585 13.11 16.64 27.96
CA GLY A 585 13.20 15.19 28.03
C GLY A 585 13.21 14.66 29.46
N ASN A 586 13.03 15.52 30.46
CA ASN A 586 13.02 15.07 31.85
C ASN A 586 11.84 14.13 32.11
N GLY A 587 12.12 12.96 32.67
CA GLY A 587 11.13 11.91 32.93
C GLY A 587 10.64 11.14 31.71
N TYR A 588 11.19 11.41 30.52
CA TYR A 588 10.95 10.58 29.33
C TYR A 588 11.72 9.26 29.44
N ILE A 589 11.35 8.30 28.60
CA ILE A 589 11.94 6.97 28.55
C ILE A 589 13.22 7.02 27.71
N ASP A 590 14.35 6.64 28.28
CA ASP A 590 15.57 6.37 27.52
C ASP A 590 15.37 5.10 26.68
N THR A 591 15.44 5.22 25.35
CA THR A 591 15.19 4.09 24.45
C THR A 591 16.38 3.17 24.26
N GLY A 592 17.59 3.57 24.64
CA GLY A 592 18.79 2.84 24.22
C GLY A 592 19.37 3.29 22.88
N VAL A 593 18.65 4.09 22.09
CA VAL A 593 18.99 4.40 20.70
C VAL A 593 19.84 5.66 20.62
N ASP A 594 20.96 5.56 19.92
CA ASP A 594 21.85 6.68 19.61
C ASP A 594 21.77 7.05 18.12
N VAL A 595 21.54 8.33 17.85
CA VAL A 595 21.57 8.89 16.50
C VAL A 595 23.03 9.19 16.11
N PRO A 596 23.52 8.81 14.92
CA PRO A 596 24.89 9.08 14.52
C PRO A 596 25.17 10.58 14.41
N SER A 597 26.42 11.01 14.52
CA SER A 597 26.81 12.39 14.21
C SER A 597 26.67 12.63 12.71
N THR A 598 25.69 13.44 12.31
CA THR A 598 25.31 13.59 10.91
C THR A 598 24.90 15.02 10.57
N SER A 599 25.15 15.43 9.33
CA SER A 599 24.69 16.68 8.75
C SER A 599 24.38 16.42 7.29
N GLU A 600 23.10 16.46 6.91
CA GLU A 600 22.65 16.20 5.52
C GLU A 600 23.10 14.83 4.99
N SER A 601 23.13 13.79 5.84
CA SER A 601 23.54 12.44 5.41
C SER A 601 22.34 11.52 5.24
N TYR A 602 22.29 10.80 4.11
CA TYR A 602 21.21 9.86 3.80
C TYR A 602 21.15 8.70 4.78
N ILE A 603 19.94 8.23 5.08
CA ILE A 603 19.69 7.19 6.08
C ILE A 603 19.84 5.81 5.43
N LYS A 604 20.73 4.98 5.98
CA LYS A 604 20.92 3.59 5.58
C LYS A 604 20.07 2.64 6.42
N GLU A 605 20.10 2.81 7.75
CA GLU A 605 19.37 1.93 8.68
C GLU A 605 18.66 2.76 9.74
N ILE A 606 17.46 2.30 10.10
CA ILE A 606 16.68 2.76 11.24
C ILE A 606 16.82 1.80 12.43
N SER A 607 16.43 2.25 13.62
CA SER A 607 16.70 1.55 14.87
C SER A 607 15.96 0.21 15.00
N GLY A 608 14.71 0.13 14.54
CA GLY A 608 13.81 -1.01 14.79
C GLY A 608 13.43 -1.19 16.27
N ASN A 609 13.70 -0.21 17.13
CA ASN A 609 13.35 -0.23 18.54
C ASN A 609 11.83 -0.06 18.73
N GLU A 610 11.20 -0.89 19.57
CA GLU A 610 9.74 -0.89 19.80
C GLU A 610 9.14 0.48 20.21
N LYS A 611 9.94 1.36 20.82
CA LYS A 611 9.50 2.70 21.28
C LYS A 611 9.95 3.82 20.35
N CYS A 612 10.82 3.54 19.38
CA CYS A 612 11.37 4.54 18.45
C CYS A 612 11.88 3.91 17.15
N VAL A 613 10.97 3.30 16.39
CA VAL A 613 11.30 2.40 15.26
C VAL A 613 12.19 3.07 14.21
N THR A 614 11.89 4.32 13.87
CA THR A 614 12.38 5.00 12.66
C THR A 614 13.57 5.94 12.90
N ALA A 615 14.09 6.03 14.13
CA ALA A 615 15.30 6.83 14.38
C ALA A 615 16.50 6.28 13.59
N PRO A 616 17.28 7.12 12.91
CA PRO A 616 18.42 6.67 12.11
C PRO A 616 19.56 6.20 13.02
N VAL A 617 20.15 5.05 12.70
CA VAL A 617 21.31 4.47 13.41
C VAL A 617 22.54 4.34 12.52
N THR A 618 22.35 4.27 11.20
CA THR A 618 23.43 4.22 10.21
C THR A 618 23.13 5.17 9.05
N VAL A 619 24.10 6.00 8.66
CA VAL A 619 23.99 6.96 7.53
C VAL A 619 25.07 6.80 6.46
N SER A 620 26.05 5.94 6.69
CA SER A 620 27.13 5.69 5.72
C SER A 620 26.67 4.71 4.64
N GLY A 621 26.87 5.06 3.37
CA GLY A 621 26.61 4.15 2.23
C GLY A 621 25.18 4.19 1.66
N ALA A 622 24.39 5.21 2.00
CA ALA A 622 23.08 5.48 1.42
C ALA A 622 23.10 6.74 0.52
N SER A 623 22.05 6.91 -0.29
CA SER A 623 21.87 8.02 -1.24
C SER A 623 20.39 8.39 -1.36
N SER A 624 20.07 9.41 -2.17
CA SER A 624 18.69 9.78 -2.53
C SER A 624 17.91 8.71 -3.32
N THR A 625 18.56 7.58 -3.66
CA THR A 625 17.96 6.49 -4.45
C THR A 625 18.25 5.12 -3.85
N THR A 626 18.86 5.04 -2.66
CA THR A 626 19.16 3.78 -1.98
C THR A 626 18.74 3.86 -0.52
N TYR A 627 18.28 2.73 0.03
CA TYR A 627 17.76 2.62 1.40
C TYR A 627 16.63 3.61 1.66
N TYR A 628 16.66 4.39 2.75
CA TYR A 628 15.54 5.25 3.15
C TYR A 628 15.42 6.55 2.35
N CYS A 629 16.39 6.84 1.47
CA CYS A 629 16.42 7.96 0.52
C CYS A 629 16.33 9.39 1.08
N ASP A 630 16.04 9.54 2.37
CA ASP A 630 15.93 10.82 3.06
C ASP A 630 17.12 11.04 4.00
N ALA A 631 17.34 12.27 4.45
CA ALA A 631 18.52 12.62 5.21
C ALA A 631 18.28 12.81 6.71
N ALA A 632 19.37 12.70 7.47
CA ALA A 632 19.41 12.95 8.90
C ALA A 632 20.39 14.06 9.29
N TRP A 633 20.04 14.80 10.34
CA TRP A 633 20.83 15.84 10.97
C TRP A 633 20.87 15.64 12.49
N SER A 634 22.04 15.76 13.11
CA SER A 634 22.15 15.63 14.56
C SER A 634 23.21 16.55 15.18
N ALA A 635 22.93 17.03 16.39
CA ALA A 635 23.87 17.79 17.20
C ALA A 635 23.94 17.24 18.63
N THR A 636 24.97 17.64 19.38
CA THR A 636 25.01 17.47 20.84
C THR A 636 24.09 18.47 21.54
N GLY A 637 23.84 18.28 22.83
CA GLY A 637 22.92 19.11 23.62
C GLY A 637 21.49 18.59 23.60
N THR A 638 20.55 19.38 24.12
CA THR A 638 19.11 19.04 24.16
C THR A 638 18.45 19.54 22.89
N THR A 639 18.03 18.62 22.03
CA THR A 639 17.36 18.92 20.76
C THR A 639 16.00 18.25 20.70
N GLN A 640 15.07 18.84 19.96
CA GLN A 640 13.76 18.26 19.69
C GLN A 640 13.71 17.74 18.25
N LEU A 641 12.89 16.72 18.04
CA LEU A 641 12.67 16.16 16.72
C LEU A 641 12.07 17.17 15.74
N LEU A 642 12.59 17.15 14.51
CA LEU A 642 12.01 17.72 13.31
C LEU A 642 11.85 16.62 12.27
N LEU A 643 10.69 16.54 11.61
CA LEU A 643 10.39 15.55 10.57
C LEU A 643 10.03 16.20 9.22
N GLY A 644 10.19 15.43 8.14
CA GLY A 644 9.61 15.75 6.82
C GLY A 644 10.50 16.61 5.92
N GLY A 645 11.40 17.42 6.46
CA GLY A 645 12.19 18.37 5.66
C GLY A 645 11.41 19.62 5.26
N SER A 646 12.13 20.66 4.83
CA SER A 646 11.53 21.91 4.31
C SER A 646 11.69 22.06 2.80
N VAL A 647 11.04 23.07 2.23
CA VAL A 647 11.16 23.46 0.80
C VAL A 647 12.60 23.65 0.32
N SER A 648 13.56 23.89 1.22
CA SER A 648 14.97 24.06 0.89
C SER A 648 15.73 22.74 0.68
N ARG A 649 15.13 21.61 1.05
CA ARG A 649 15.85 20.33 1.21
C ARG A 649 15.80 19.44 -0.03
N GLY A 650 14.89 19.68 -0.97
CA GLY A 650 14.75 18.84 -2.17
C GLY A 650 14.72 17.36 -1.81
N ALA A 651 15.59 16.56 -2.44
CA ALA A 651 15.73 15.12 -2.21
C ALA A 651 16.17 14.70 -0.79
N LEU A 652 16.61 15.63 0.07
CA LEU A 652 16.93 15.34 1.47
C LEU A 652 15.66 15.31 2.36
N ALA A 653 14.54 15.87 1.89
CA ALA A 653 13.23 15.80 2.53
C ALA A 653 12.57 14.44 2.26
N GLY A 654 11.49 14.13 2.96
CA GLY A 654 10.72 12.90 2.76
C GLY A 654 10.18 12.34 4.08
N LEU A 655 9.56 11.16 4.01
CA LEU A 655 8.88 10.53 5.15
C LEU A 655 9.85 10.25 6.32
N PHE A 656 11.11 9.93 6.04
CA PHE A 656 12.12 9.57 7.03
C PHE A 656 13.11 10.69 7.35
N ALA A 657 12.97 11.87 6.72
CA ALA A 657 13.84 13.00 6.98
C ALA A 657 13.82 13.36 8.49
N PHE A 658 14.99 13.27 9.14
CA PHE A 658 15.10 13.25 10.60
C PHE A 658 16.05 14.34 11.11
N GLY A 659 15.52 15.36 11.77
CA GLY A 659 16.29 16.44 12.38
C GLY A 659 16.33 16.37 13.90
N ALA A 660 17.52 16.22 14.47
CA ALA A 660 17.79 16.29 15.91
C ALA A 660 19.00 17.19 16.19
N TYR A 661 18.94 18.43 15.70
CA TYR A 661 20.10 19.35 15.66
C TYR A 661 19.82 20.76 16.20
N THR A 662 18.57 21.07 16.53
CA THR A 662 18.18 22.39 17.03
C THR A 662 17.52 22.29 18.41
N ALA A 663 17.77 23.29 19.26
CA ALA A 663 17.13 23.38 20.55
C ALA A 663 15.62 23.70 20.40
N PRO A 664 14.76 23.29 21.34
CA PRO A 664 13.32 23.62 21.31
C PRO A 664 13.02 25.12 21.26
N SER A 665 13.92 25.95 21.78
CA SER A 665 13.82 27.42 21.76
C SER A 665 14.20 28.06 20.43
N TYR A 666 14.75 27.30 19.49
CA TYR A 666 15.14 27.81 18.18
C TYR A 666 13.91 28.00 17.29
N SER A 667 13.83 29.18 16.67
CA SER A 667 12.75 29.60 15.78
C SER A 667 13.31 29.92 14.40
N ASP A 668 12.70 29.37 13.37
CA ASP A 668 13.14 29.51 11.97
C ASP A 668 11.94 29.55 11.04
N TRP A 669 12.08 30.23 9.90
CA TRP A 669 11.01 30.33 8.89
C TRP A 669 10.61 28.97 8.33
N ALA A 670 11.50 27.98 8.39
CA ALA A 670 11.26 26.65 7.89
C ALA A 670 10.64 25.71 8.93
N PHE A 671 10.45 26.14 10.19
CA PHE A 671 10.04 25.28 11.30
C PHE A 671 8.66 25.65 11.86
N GLY A 672 7.88 24.64 12.22
CA GLY A 672 6.60 24.81 12.92
C GLY A 672 5.99 23.50 13.38
N ALA A 673 4.79 23.58 13.93
CA ALA A 673 4.01 22.41 14.34
C ALA A 673 2.61 22.43 13.72
N SER A 674 1.92 21.31 13.85
CA SER A 674 0.53 21.12 13.42
C SER A 674 -0.26 20.48 14.55
N LEU A 675 -1.59 20.62 14.53
CA LEU A 675 -2.46 20.14 15.60
C LEU A 675 -2.57 18.62 15.63
N SER A 676 -2.84 18.07 16.82
CA SER A 676 -3.44 16.76 17.01
C SER A 676 -4.55 16.86 18.05
N TYR A 677 -5.43 15.86 18.08
CA TYR A 677 -6.44 15.73 19.12
C TYR A 677 -6.58 14.27 19.59
N LYS A 678 -6.69 14.10 20.90
CA LYS A 678 -7.09 12.85 21.56
C LYS A 678 -8.05 13.19 22.71
N SER A 679 -9.11 12.40 22.86
CA SER A 679 -10.14 12.64 23.88
C SER A 679 -9.75 12.14 25.29
N PHE A 680 -8.55 11.60 25.45
CA PHE A 680 -8.10 10.87 26.64
C PHE A 680 -6.68 11.25 27.11
#